data_AF-A0A1H0IY24-F1
#
_entry.id   AF-A0A1H0IY24-F1
#
_cell.length_a   1.000
_cell.length_b   1.000
_cell.length_c   1.000
_cell.angle_alpha   90.00
_cell.angle_beta   90.00
_cell.angle_gamma   90.00
#
_symmetry.space_group_name_H-M   'P 1'
#
loop_
_entity.id
_entity.type
_entity.pdbx_description
1 polymer ?
#
loop_
_entity_poly.entity_id
_entity_poly.type
_entity_poly.pdbx_seq_one_letter_code
_entity_poly.pdbx_strand_id
1 'polypeptide(L)'
;MKLVLNRSESMGLLHDDSRPVTGPGRAVLKVVCCAVCRTDAKMWRQGHRDLKLPRVLGHEVAAVDEATGALYTVWPGESCGNCQYCRAGRENLCDEMKITGFHTDGGFATYLSVAKSSLIEVKERMEPRYVTFCEPVGCVINGLSLVSAHQGGKVVVYGGGVLGVLAALVLREKGYRVVVIERSQEKIGRIKVVCDTNGISVVKDSVEADFDLAINCCDSHIAFSLCITKLKKSGKLIFFSGLKKNEELDTNLLNLIHYKELEIYGAYGPRREHMVEALAFCSRQQDNLAMLVEEVIRVEEVERVLPHVLSGNSLKYIVDLKKAPSAEADSWVQPEDKTFEPRVKNDLPGFLGEIAAKIEPLSDEMRHSARKKVDLKTKPLGALGTIEELAVQLSTIQQTLDPAVPCRRMFVFAGDHGIVEEGVSAFPAKVTVQMVDNFLDGGAAINSFCRQYGIELSVVDMGVNGDFAAHPLLIDKKVAYGTENFALGDAMTRKQALCAIENGARVFLEKNQQSPCQLVGMGEMGIGNTTSASAIICAATRLTPEQVVGRGTGVDDRGLERKREVIEKALDLHRPSGDNGLELLCKMGGYELAGICGATLAAAASGCCVVLDGVISTAAGLVACLICPAVGPYLIAGHKSIEIGQRAALELMGLEPVVDLGFRLGEGTGAAVTMNLVDLACRMMREMASFEEAGVSTGNDHG
;
A
#
# COMPACT_ATOMS: atom_id res chain seq x y z
N MET A 1 17.45 -18.65 -9.57
CA MET A 1 16.08 -18.12 -9.36
C MET A 1 16.11 -17.11 -8.22
N LYS A 2 15.36 -16.01 -8.33
CA LYS A 2 15.30 -14.95 -7.30
C LYS A 2 13.89 -14.37 -7.26
N LEU A 3 13.29 -14.25 -6.08
CA LEU A 3 12.02 -13.53 -5.91
C LEU A 3 12.31 -12.09 -5.54
N VAL A 4 11.94 -11.19 -6.44
CA VAL A 4 12.31 -9.77 -6.40
C VAL A 4 11.09 -8.95 -6.03
N LEU A 5 11.16 -8.19 -4.94
CA LEU A 5 10.23 -7.11 -4.67
C LEU A 5 10.53 -5.96 -5.65
N ASN A 6 9.59 -5.68 -6.55
CA ASN A 6 9.75 -4.63 -7.57
C ASN A 6 9.06 -3.33 -7.16
N ARG A 7 7.90 -3.44 -6.50
CA ARG A 7 7.12 -2.35 -5.91
C ARG A 7 6.32 -2.88 -4.72
N SER A 8 5.66 -1.98 -4.00
CA SER A 8 4.76 -2.37 -2.90
C SER A 8 3.74 -3.41 -3.37
N GLU A 9 3.52 -4.41 -2.54
CA GLU A 9 2.60 -5.53 -2.73
C GLU A 9 2.79 -6.32 -4.05
N SER A 10 4.00 -6.29 -4.64
CA SER A 10 4.28 -7.00 -5.88
C SER A 10 5.69 -7.58 -5.93
N MET A 11 5.77 -8.91 -5.80
CA MET A 11 6.98 -9.70 -6.00
C MET A 11 6.95 -10.41 -7.36
N GLY A 12 8.11 -10.50 -8.01
CA GLY A 12 8.27 -11.18 -9.29
C GLY A 12 9.32 -12.27 -9.18
N LEU A 13 9.03 -13.45 -9.73
CA LEU A 13 9.99 -14.54 -9.82
C LEU A 13 10.89 -14.31 -11.04
N LEU A 14 12.18 -14.13 -10.81
CA LEU A 14 13.20 -14.04 -11.84
C LEU A 14 13.92 -15.39 -11.96
N HIS A 15 13.81 -16.01 -13.13
CA HIS A 15 14.57 -17.22 -13.49
C HIS A 15 16.00 -16.86 -13.91
N ASP A 16 16.77 -16.39 -12.93
CA ASP A 16 18.19 -16.09 -13.07
C ASP A 16 19.00 -16.97 -12.12
N ASP A 17 19.67 -17.98 -12.69
CA ASP A 17 20.59 -18.87 -11.98
C ASP A 17 22.04 -18.38 -12.02
N SER A 18 22.30 -17.19 -12.56
CA SER A 18 23.63 -16.61 -12.53
C SER A 18 24.08 -16.36 -11.09
N ARG A 19 25.33 -16.74 -10.82
CA ARG A 19 25.98 -16.43 -9.54
C ARG A 19 26.22 -14.92 -9.48
N PRO A 20 25.87 -14.24 -8.36
CA PRO A 20 26.16 -12.83 -8.19
C PRO A 20 27.67 -12.54 -8.37
N VAL A 21 28.00 -11.38 -8.91
CA VAL A 21 29.39 -10.95 -9.07
C VAL A 21 30.05 -10.79 -7.69
N THR A 22 31.21 -11.43 -7.51
CA THR A 22 32.00 -11.36 -6.28
C THR A 22 32.93 -10.15 -6.29
N GLY A 23 32.76 -9.23 -5.34
CA GLY A 23 33.77 -8.22 -5.00
C GLY A 23 34.76 -8.74 -3.93
N PRO A 24 35.88 -8.03 -3.70
CA PRO A 24 36.80 -8.33 -2.59
C PRO A 24 36.07 -8.42 -1.25
N GLY A 25 36.40 -9.42 -0.43
CA GLY A 25 35.80 -9.60 0.90
C GLY A 25 34.39 -10.19 0.94
N ARG A 26 33.80 -10.52 -0.22
CA ARG A 26 32.48 -11.18 -0.30
C ARG A 26 32.60 -12.68 -0.56
N ALA A 27 31.54 -13.41 -0.21
CA ALA A 27 31.34 -14.81 -0.54
C ALA A 27 29.97 -15.00 -1.17
N VAL A 28 29.88 -15.92 -2.14
CA VAL A 28 28.62 -16.34 -2.75
C VAL A 28 28.28 -17.71 -2.20
N LEU A 29 27.10 -17.82 -1.59
CA LEU A 29 26.58 -19.07 -1.03
C LEU A 29 25.30 -19.46 -1.76
N LYS A 30 25.01 -20.77 -1.78
CA LYS A 30 23.72 -21.27 -2.25
C LYS A 30 22.75 -21.31 -1.08
N VAL A 31 21.65 -20.58 -1.19
CA VAL A 31 20.64 -20.55 -0.15
C VAL A 31 19.89 -21.87 -0.15
N VAL A 32 19.77 -22.48 1.03
CA VAL A 32 19.02 -23.71 1.24
C VAL A 32 17.64 -23.40 1.79
N CYS A 33 17.57 -22.59 2.83
CA CYS A 33 16.33 -22.11 3.41
C CYS A 33 16.43 -20.61 3.74
N CYS A 34 15.32 -19.91 3.64
CA CYS A 34 15.16 -18.58 4.19
C CYS A 34 13.80 -18.51 4.88
N ALA A 35 13.70 -18.01 6.11
CA ALA A 35 12.41 -17.81 6.73
C ALA A 35 11.78 -16.48 6.32
N VAL A 36 10.45 -16.42 6.35
CA VAL A 36 9.71 -15.17 6.13
C VAL A 36 9.56 -14.44 7.47
N CYS A 37 10.05 -13.21 7.53
CA CYS A 37 9.93 -12.35 8.70
C CYS A 37 8.77 -11.37 8.55
N ARG A 38 8.21 -10.90 9.66
CA ARG A 38 7.24 -9.80 9.66
C ARG A 38 7.82 -8.53 9.03
N THR A 39 9.13 -8.33 9.12
CA THR A 39 9.81 -7.21 8.47
C THR A 39 9.79 -7.34 6.95
N ASP A 40 9.92 -8.55 6.38
CA ASP A 40 9.75 -8.76 4.93
C ASP A 40 8.34 -8.39 4.49
N ALA A 41 7.32 -8.79 5.28
CA ALA A 41 5.93 -8.48 4.97
C ALA A 41 5.60 -6.98 5.14
N LYS A 42 6.22 -6.30 6.11
CA LYS A 42 6.13 -4.83 6.24
C LYS A 42 6.80 -4.12 5.06
N MET A 43 7.99 -4.56 4.65
CA MET A 43 8.70 -4.02 3.48
C MET A 43 7.89 -4.23 2.19
N TRP A 44 7.30 -5.42 2.03
CA TRP A 44 6.41 -5.73 0.91
C TRP A 44 5.19 -4.80 0.89
N ARG A 45 4.54 -4.52 2.02
CA ARG A 45 3.30 -3.72 2.04
C ARG A 45 3.46 -2.21 2.12
N GLN A 46 4.48 -1.72 2.83
CA GLN A 46 4.61 -0.32 3.23
C GLN A 46 5.98 0.28 2.87
N GLY A 47 6.88 -0.53 2.30
CA GLY A 47 8.27 -0.15 2.11
C GLY A 47 9.06 0.00 3.42
N HIS A 48 10.27 0.54 3.31
CA HIS A 48 11.13 0.88 4.44
C HIS A 48 12.11 1.98 4.00
N ARG A 49 12.52 2.87 4.92
CA ARG A 49 13.40 4.00 4.58
C ARG A 49 14.72 3.57 3.91
N ASP A 50 15.23 2.41 4.30
CA ASP A 50 16.50 1.85 3.84
C ASP A 50 16.34 0.87 2.66
N LEU A 51 15.10 0.60 2.24
CA LEU A 51 14.79 -0.33 1.15
C LEU A 51 14.85 0.41 -0.19
N LYS A 52 15.75 -0.04 -1.07
CA LYS A 52 15.83 0.43 -2.47
C LYS A 52 15.42 -0.70 -3.40
N LEU A 53 14.37 -0.46 -4.18
CA LEU A 53 13.83 -1.42 -5.16
C LEU A 53 14.55 -1.28 -6.52
N PRO A 54 14.60 -2.34 -7.35
CA PRO A 54 14.17 -3.70 -7.04
C PRO A 54 15.07 -4.38 -6.00
N ARG A 55 14.50 -5.27 -5.17
CA ARG A 55 15.22 -5.94 -4.09
C ARG A 55 14.74 -7.36 -3.87
N VAL A 56 15.67 -8.31 -3.76
CA VAL A 56 15.36 -9.62 -3.17
C VAL A 56 15.31 -9.49 -1.65
N LEU A 57 14.19 -9.83 -1.03
CA LEU A 57 14.03 -9.79 0.42
C LEU A 57 14.57 -11.07 1.10
N GLY A 58 14.38 -11.19 2.42
CA GLY A 58 14.77 -12.34 3.22
C GLY A 58 16.12 -12.14 3.90
N HIS A 59 16.10 -12.06 5.23
CA HIS A 59 17.29 -11.83 6.07
C HIS A 59 17.56 -12.95 7.07
N GLU A 60 16.69 -13.97 7.12
CA GLU A 60 16.80 -15.11 8.02
C GLU A 60 17.30 -16.34 7.26
N VAL A 61 18.60 -16.36 6.97
CA VAL A 61 19.19 -17.21 5.93
C VAL A 61 19.94 -18.42 6.50
N ALA A 62 19.74 -19.57 5.84
CA ALA A 62 20.59 -20.75 5.91
C ALA A 62 21.14 -21.08 4.52
N ALA A 63 22.46 -21.03 4.35
CA ALA A 63 23.11 -21.17 3.05
C ALA A 63 24.37 -22.05 3.12
N VAL A 64 24.68 -22.75 2.03
CA VAL A 64 25.85 -23.62 1.92
C VAL A 64 26.89 -23.05 0.97
N ASP A 65 28.15 -23.22 1.33
CA ASP A 65 29.24 -23.04 0.38
C ASP A 65 29.37 -24.32 -0.45
N GLU A 66 29.08 -24.24 -1.75
CA GLU A 66 29.14 -25.41 -2.63
C GLU A 66 30.57 -25.96 -2.82
N ALA A 67 31.61 -25.15 -2.58
CA ALA A 67 32.99 -25.61 -2.72
C ALA A 67 33.45 -26.48 -1.54
N THR A 68 32.98 -26.16 -0.33
CA THR A 68 33.39 -26.83 0.91
C THR A 68 32.32 -27.75 1.49
N GLY A 69 31.06 -27.56 1.10
CA GLY A 69 29.89 -28.21 1.70
C GLY A 69 29.49 -27.64 3.07
N ALA A 70 30.18 -26.62 3.57
CA ALA A 70 29.91 -26.04 4.88
C ALA A 70 28.59 -25.26 4.89
N LEU A 71 27.80 -25.44 5.95
CA LEU A 71 26.54 -24.76 6.20
C LEU A 71 26.79 -23.49 7.02
N TYR A 72 26.13 -22.40 6.67
CA TYR A 72 26.24 -21.10 7.32
C TYR A 72 24.87 -20.55 7.67
N THR A 73 24.79 -19.87 8.82
CA THR A 73 23.83 -18.77 9.00
C THR A 73 24.52 -17.46 8.64
N VAL A 74 23.72 -16.48 8.23
CA VAL A 74 24.22 -15.16 7.80
C VAL A 74 23.75 -14.12 8.80
N TRP A 75 24.69 -13.45 9.46
CA TRP A 75 24.36 -12.25 10.22
C TRP A 75 23.86 -11.18 9.24
N PRO A 76 22.64 -10.64 9.38
CA PRO A 76 22.06 -9.78 8.36
C PRO A 76 22.80 -8.46 8.18
N GLY A 77 23.58 -8.04 9.20
CA GLY A 77 24.38 -6.82 9.17
C GLY A 77 25.70 -6.96 8.41
N GLU A 78 26.11 -5.86 7.78
CA GLU A 78 27.44 -5.59 7.28
C GLU A 78 27.86 -4.21 7.82
N SER A 79 28.84 -4.21 8.73
CA SER A 79 29.30 -3.03 9.45
C SER A 79 30.65 -2.51 8.95
N CYS A 80 30.95 -1.22 9.14
CA CYS A 80 32.22 -0.63 8.69
C CYS A 80 33.46 -1.04 9.50
N GLY A 81 33.28 -1.58 10.71
CA GLY A 81 34.37 -1.99 11.61
C GLY A 81 35.13 -0.83 12.29
N ASN A 82 34.92 0.42 11.88
CA ASN A 82 35.78 1.55 12.27
C ASN A 82 35.09 2.66 13.05
N CYS A 83 33.77 2.76 13.06
CA CYS A 83 33.04 3.78 13.83
C CYS A 83 33.08 3.51 15.34
N GLN A 84 32.65 4.49 16.15
CA GLN A 84 32.66 4.35 17.62
C GLN A 84 31.86 3.13 18.12
N TYR A 85 30.76 2.80 17.44
CA TYR A 85 29.92 1.66 17.81
C TYR A 85 30.60 0.33 17.48
N CYS A 86 31.17 0.20 16.28
CA CYS A 86 31.95 -0.98 15.90
C CYS A 86 33.14 -1.21 16.84
N ARG A 87 33.90 -0.15 17.18
CA ARG A 87 35.03 -0.24 18.12
C ARG A 87 34.60 -0.63 19.54
N ALA A 88 33.38 -0.30 19.92
CA ALA A 88 32.80 -0.66 21.21
C ALA A 88 32.11 -2.04 21.21
N GLY A 89 32.24 -2.84 20.13
CA GLY A 89 31.55 -4.13 20.01
C GLY A 89 30.03 -4.00 19.94
N ARG A 90 29.52 -2.89 19.40
CA ARG A 90 28.10 -2.62 19.14
C ARG A 90 27.87 -2.43 17.65
N GLU A 91 28.40 -3.35 16.84
CA GLU A 91 28.38 -3.26 15.39
C GLU A 91 26.96 -3.25 14.80
N ASN A 92 25.94 -3.71 15.54
CA ASN A 92 24.53 -3.59 15.19
C ASN A 92 24.03 -2.13 15.10
N LEU A 93 24.75 -1.19 15.71
CA LEU A 93 24.49 0.26 15.68
C LEU A 93 25.47 1.02 14.78
N CYS A 94 26.13 0.33 13.85
CA CYS A 94 27.08 0.95 12.93
C CYS A 94 26.44 2.09 12.13
N ASP A 95 27.12 3.24 12.06
CA ASP A 95 26.68 4.41 11.28
C ASP A 95 26.54 4.09 9.77
N GLU A 96 27.38 3.19 9.27
CA GLU A 96 27.39 2.72 7.87
C GLU A 96 26.78 1.31 7.73
N MET A 97 25.81 0.97 8.58
CA MET A 97 25.19 -0.35 8.59
C MET A 97 24.51 -0.64 7.24
N LYS A 98 24.82 -1.80 6.66
CA LYS A 98 24.06 -2.39 5.55
C LYS A 98 23.39 -3.67 6.02
N ILE A 99 22.16 -3.88 5.57
CA ILE A 99 21.34 -5.02 5.98
C ILE A 99 20.94 -5.83 4.75
N THR A 100 21.20 -7.13 4.79
CA THR A 100 20.81 -8.11 3.77
C THR A 100 19.29 -8.17 3.67
N GLY A 101 18.74 -8.17 2.46
CA GLY A 101 17.30 -8.04 2.20
C GLY A 101 16.77 -6.60 2.19
N PHE A 102 17.58 -5.61 2.57
CA PHE A 102 17.21 -4.19 2.59
C PHE A 102 18.08 -3.39 1.62
N HIS A 103 19.39 -3.36 1.92
CA HIS A 103 20.42 -2.61 1.20
C HIS A 103 21.04 -3.46 0.09
N THR A 104 21.13 -4.77 0.32
CA THR A 104 21.63 -5.78 -0.62
C THR A 104 20.61 -6.90 -0.75
N ASP A 105 20.68 -7.68 -1.83
CA ASP A 105 19.78 -8.82 -2.04
C ASP A 105 19.86 -9.84 -0.91
N GLY A 106 18.71 -10.43 -0.59
CA GLY A 106 18.49 -11.35 0.52
C GLY A 106 18.30 -12.81 0.09
N GLY A 107 17.79 -13.60 1.03
CA GLY A 107 17.70 -15.06 0.97
C GLY A 107 16.55 -15.63 0.13
N PHE A 108 15.63 -14.82 -0.40
CA PHE A 108 14.63 -15.31 -1.38
C PHE A 108 15.23 -15.50 -2.79
N ALA A 109 16.48 -15.96 -2.85
CA ALA A 109 17.26 -16.20 -4.06
C ALA A 109 18.07 -17.48 -3.93
N THR A 110 18.29 -18.18 -5.04
CA THR A 110 19.13 -19.40 -5.10
C THR A 110 20.56 -19.14 -4.65
N TYR A 111 21.11 -17.99 -5.01
CA TYR A 111 22.46 -17.57 -4.62
C TYR A 111 22.42 -16.22 -3.92
N LEU A 112 23.20 -16.10 -2.86
CA LEU A 112 23.32 -14.91 -2.04
C LEU A 112 24.78 -14.48 -1.96
N SER A 113 25.06 -13.20 -2.21
CA SER A 113 26.38 -12.59 -2.01
C SER A 113 26.39 -11.78 -0.72
N VAL A 114 27.23 -12.16 0.24
CA VAL A 114 27.33 -11.52 1.57
C VAL A 114 28.80 -11.23 1.91
N ALA A 115 29.04 -10.33 2.85
CA ALA A 115 30.37 -10.11 3.40
C ALA A 115 30.86 -11.36 4.14
N LYS A 116 32.15 -11.73 3.98
CA LYS A 116 32.74 -12.86 4.70
C LYS A 116 32.67 -12.70 6.22
N SER A 117 32.72 -11.46 6.71
CA SER A 117 32.56 -11.14 8.13
C SER A 117 31.16 -11.47 8.68
N SER A 118 30.14 -11.48 7.83
CA SER A 118 28.76 -11.82 8.21
C SER A 118 28.51 -13.33 8.27
N LEU A 119 29.42 -14.15 7.76
CA LEU A 119 29.28 -15.60 7.78
C LEU A 119 29.56 -16.18 9.17
N ILE A 120 28.66 -17.05 9.60
CA ILE A 120 28.80 -17.84 10.82
C ILE A 120 28.56 -19.31 10.46
N GLU A 121 29.64 -20.09 10.49
CA GLU A 121 29.61 -21.52 10.18
C GLU A 121 28.78 -22.27 11.22
N VAL A 122 27.86 -23.11 10.76
CA VAL A 122 27.05 -24.00 11.58
C VAL A 122 27.85 -25.27 11.83
N LYS A 123 28.41 -25.40 13.04
CA LYS A 123 29.21 -26.57 13.43
C LYS A 123 28.37 -27.63 14.15
N GLU A 124 27.19 -27.22 14.60
CA GLU A 124 26.22 -28.04 15.28
C GLU A 124 25.46 -28.93 14.29
N ARG A 125 25.00 -30.10 14.75
CA ARG A 125 24.11 -30.96 13.97
C ARG A 125 22.70 -30.36 13.98
N MET A 126 22.36 -29.60 12.94
CA MET A 126 21.09 -28.89 12.84
C MET A 126 20.55 -28.91 11.41
N GLU A 127 19.25 -29.12 11.26
CA GLU A 127 18.62 -29.01 9.95
C GLU A 127 18.60 -27.55 9.45
N PRO A 128 18.83 -27.29 8.15
CA PRO A 128 18.90 -25.93 7.60
C PRO A 128 17.68 -25.04 7.90
N ARG A 129 16.47 -25.60 7.97
CA ARG A 129 15.27 -24.83 8.33
C ARG A 129 15.34 -24.23 9.73
N TYR A 130 15.97 -24.90 10.69
CA TYR A 130 16.10 -24.38 12.07
C TYR A 130 17.23 -23.37 12.20
N VAL A 131 18.21 -23.40 11.29
CA VAL A 131 19.26 -22.36 11.19
C VAL A 131 18.66 -20.98 10.93
N THR A 132 17.54 -20.90 10.20
CA THR A 132 16.86 -19.61 9.93
C THR A 132 16.38 -18.90 11.20
N PHE A 133 16.14 -19.62 12.31
CA PHE A 133 15.75 -19.03 13.60
C PHE A 133 16.90 -18.34 14.33
N CYS A 134 18.15 -18.47 13.87
CA CYS A 134 19.31 -17.89 14.55
C CYS A 134 19.26 -16.35 14.57
N GLU A 135 18.73 -15.72 13.53
CA GLU A 135 18.55 -14.26 13.51
C GLU A 135 17.52 -13.79 14.56
N PRO A 136 16.27 -14.29 14.58
CA PRO A 136 15.29 -13.83 15.56
C PRO A 136 15.66 -14.23 17.01
N VAL A 137 16.37 -15.36 17.21
CA VAL A 137 16.93 -15.72 18.53
C VAL A 137 18.09 -14.79 18.91
N GLY A 138 19.00 -14.47 18.00
CA GLY A 138 20.10 -13.54 18.26
C GLY A 138 19.58 -12.15 18.64
N CYS A 139 18.47 -11.75 18.05
CA CYS A 139 17.69 -10.57 18.40
C CYS A 139 17.23 -10.60 19.87
N VAL A 140 16.63 -11.72 20.32
CA VAL A 140 16.25 -11.92 21.74
C VAL A 140 17.47 -11.86 22.66
N ILE A 141 18.56 -12.54 22.30
CA ILE A 141 19.81 -12.57 23.08
C ILE A 141 20.39 -11.17 23.22
N ASN A 142 20.35 -10.35 22.16
CA ASN A 142 20.73 -8.93 22.22
C ASN A 142 19.93 -8.16 23.26
N GLY A 143 18.60 -8.30 23.26
CA GLY A 143 17.78 -7.61 24.27
C GLY A 143 18.12 -8.05 25.69
N LEU A 144 18.35 -9.36 25.89
CA LEU A 144 18.70 -9.92 27.20
C LEU A 144 20.11 -9.58 27.67
N SER A 145 21.06 -9.28 26.76
CA SER A 145 22.42 -8.91 27.15
C SER A 145 22.50 -7.48 27.71
N LEU A 146 21.49 -6.65 27.46
CA LEU A 146 21.36 -5.30 28.03
C LEU A 146 20.91 -5.32 29.50
N VAL A 147 20.32 -6.41 29.97
CA VAL A 147 19.83 -6.53 31.35
C VAL A 147 20.72 -7.46 32.17
N SER A 148 21.05 -7.04 33.40
CA SER A 148 21.80 -7.90 34.34
C SER A 148 20.98 -9.15 34.68
N ALA A 149 21.61 -10.32 34.56
CA ALA A 149 20.95 -11.59 34.83
C ALA A 149 20.62 -11.76 36.32
N HIS A 150 19.36 -12.06 36.64
CA HIS A 150 18.93 -12.50 37.97
C HIS A 150 18.29 -13.88 37.85
N GLN A 151 18.95 -14.91 38.37
CA GLN A 151 18.38 -16.26 38.35
C GLN A 151 17.06 -16.32 39.13
N GLY A 152 16.05 -16.98 38.58
CA GLY A 152 14.77 -17.24 39.24
C GLY A 152 13.74 -16.10 39.22
N GLY A 153 14.04 -14.98 38.54
CA GLY A 153 13.12 -13.85 38.38
C GLY A 153 11.83 -14.23 37.64
N LYS A 154 10.76 -13.46 37.87
CA LYS A 154 9.50 -13.52 37.14
C LYS A 154 9.54 -12.59 35.94
N VAL A 155 9.18 -13.11 34.78
CA VAL A 155 9.21 -12.38 33.51
C VAL A 155 7.87 -12.45 32.83
N VAL A 156 7.40 -11.30 32.35
CA VAL A 156 6.22 -11.21 31.49
C VAL A 156 6.63 -10.89 30.05
N VAL A 157 6.14 -11.66 29.09
CA VAL A 157 6.36 -11.44 27.66
C VAL A 157 5.02 -11.11 27.02
N TYR A 158 4.92 -9.93 26.41
CA TYR A 158 3.71 -9.50 25.72
C TYR A 158 3.80 -9.81 24.22
N GLY A 159 2.85 -10.63 23.74
CA GLY A 159 2.76 -11.12 22.37
C GLY A 159 3.17 -12.58 22.23
N GLY A 160 2.24 -13.46 21.86
CA GLY A 160 2.45 -14.89 21.65
C GLY A 160 2.78 -15.26 20.19
N GLY A 161 3.43 -14.35 19.46
CA GLY A 161 3.99 -14.68 18.14
C GLY A 161 5.31 -15.45 18.26
N VAL A 162 5.90 -15.83 17.11
CA VAL A 162 7.17 -16.58 17.05
C VAL A 162 8.24 -15.96 17.96
N LEU A 163 8.47 -14.66 17.85
CA LEU A 163 9.47 -13.95 18.65
C LEU A 163 9.20 -14.02 20.16
N GLY A 164 7.93 -13.88 20.58
CA GLY A 164 7.56 -13.96 22.00
C GLY A 164 7.77 -15.36 22.58
N VAL A 165 7.49 -16.41 21.80
CA VAL A 165 7.76 -17.79 22.21
C VAL A 165 9.27 -18.06 22.26
N LEU A 166 10.05 -17.58 21.28
CA LEU A 166 11.51 -17.67 21.32
C LEU A 166 12.10 -16.97 22.55
N ALA A 167 11.61 -15.75 22.85
CA ALA A 167 12.00 -15.03 24.07
C ALA A 167 11.70 -15.84 25.33
N ALA A 168 10.51 -16.44 25.41
CA ALA A 168 10.12 -17.28 26.52
C ALA A 168 11.03 -18.51 26.67
N LEU A 169 11.34 -19.21 25.57
CA LEU A 169 12.24 -20.38 25.59
C LEU A 169 13.67 -20.01 26.05
N VAL A 170 14.24 -18.91 25.52
CA VAL A 170 15.57 -18.42 25.95
C VAL A 170 15.57 -18.06 27.44
N LEU A 171 14.51 -17.39 27.92
CA LEU A 171 14.35 -17.06 29.34
C LEU A 171 14.22 -18.30 30.23
N ARG A 172 13.50 -19.34 29.76
CA ARG A 172 13.39 -20.61 30.50
C ARG A 172 14.73 -21.32 30.62
N GLU A 173 15.55 -21.38 29.56
CA GLU A 173 16.92 -21.92 29.64
C GLU A 173 17.79 -21.14 30.63
N LYS A 174 17.57 -19.82 30.77
CA LYS A 174 18.24 -18.96 31.75
C LYS A 174 17.65 -19.06 33.18
N GLY A 175 16.65 -19.91 33.41
CA GLY A 175 16.08 -20.18 34.73
C GLY A 175 14.99 -19.21 35.21
N TYR A 176 14.42 -18.39 34.32
CA TYR A 176 13.32 -17.48 34.67
C TYR A 176 11.97 -18.19 34.73
N ARG A 177 11.04 -17.68 35.54
CA ARG A 177 9.61 -18.04 35.47
C ARG A 177 8.93 -17.12 34.48
N VAL A 178 8.34 -17.69 33.42
CA VAL A 178 7.86 -16.90 32.27
C VAL A 178 6.35 -17.01 32.14
N VAL A 179 5.70 -15.85 31.98
CA VAL A 179 4.30 -15.71 31.62
C VAL A 179 4.22 -14.99 30.27
N VAL A 180 3.61 -15.63 29.28
CA VAL A 180 3.32 -15.05 27.95
C VAL A 180 1.87 -14.56 27.94
N ILE A 181 1.68 -13.29 27.59
CA ILE A 181 0.35 -12.68 27.41
C ILE A 181 0.03 -12.61 25.92
N GLU A 182 -1.00 -13.33 25.47
CA GLU A 182 -1.48 -13.34 24.08
C GLU A 182 -3.00 -13.17 24.04
N ARG A 183 -3.49 -12.17 23.31
CA ARG A 183 -4.92 -11.82 23.30
C ARG A 183 -5.76 -12.78 22.47
N SER A 184 -5.19 -13.37 21.42
CA SER A 184 -5.90 -14.30 20.53
C SER A 184 -5.96 -15.69 21.16
N GLN A 185 -7.19 -16.15 21.41
CA GLN A 185 -7.43 -17.50 21.94
C GLN A 185 -6.98 -18.58 20.97
N GLU A 186 -7.11 -18.32 19.66
CA GLU A 186 -6.61 -19.19 18.60
C GLU A 186 -5.09 -19.35 18.74
N LYS A 187 -4.32 -18.24 18.80
CA LYS A 187 -2.87 -18.30 18.97
C LYS A 187 -2.45 -18.98 20.27
N ILE A 188 -3.15 -18.73 21.39
CA ILE A 188 -2.90 -19.46 22.64
C ILE A 188 -3.00 -20.97 22.38
N GLY A 189 -4.06 -21.43 21.71
CA GLY A 189 -4.22 -22.84 21.37
C GLY A 189 -3.06 -23.41 20.54
N ARG A 190 -2.56 -22.62 19.57
CA ARG A 190 -1.45 -23.01 18.70
C ARG A 190 -0.11 -23.13 19.41
N ILE A 191 0.20 -22.22 20.34
CA ILE A 191 1.49 -22.23 21.07
C ILE A 191 1.42 -22.99 22.39
N LYS A 192 0.25 -23.48 22.80
CA LYS A 192 0.05 -24.14 24.09
C LYS A 192 0.99 -25.33 24.30
N VAL A 193 1.16 -26.18 23.29
CA VAL A 193 1.98 -27.40 23.40
C VAL A 193 3.45 -27.05 23.67
N VAL A 194 4.02 -26.11 22.91
CA VAL A 194 5.41 -25.68 23.12
C VAL A 194 5.57 -24.94 24.45
N CYS A 195 4.58 -24.15 24.88
CA CYS A 195 4.62 -23.48 26.18
C CYS A 195 4.55 -24.47 27.35
N ASP A 196 3.58 -25.37 27.36
CA ASP A 196 3.35 -26.33 28.45
C ASP A 196 4.56 -27.26 28.63
N THR A 197 5.12 -27.78 27.53
CA THR A 197 6.28 -28.68 27.54
C THR A 197 7.53 -28.04 28.16
N ASN A 198 7.63 -26.71 28.11
CA ASN A 198 8.78 -25.96 28.63
C ASN A 198 8.48 -25.23 29.95
N GLY A 199 7.31 -25.49 30.56
CA GLY A 199 6.88 -24.85 31.81
C GLY A 199 6.69 -23.33 31.66
N ILE A 200 6.20 -22.88 30.51
CA ILE A 200 5.86 -21.48 30.23
C ILE A 200 4.35 -21.33 30.41
N SER A 201 3.92 -20.38 31.24
CA SER A 201 2.50 -20.06 31.35
C SER A 201 2.11 -19.18 30.16
N VAL A 202 1.06 -19.56 29.42
CA VAL A 202 0.47 -18.73 28.37
C VAL A 202 -0.98 -18.42 28.74
N VAL A 203 -1.31 -17.14 28.84
CA VAL A 203 -2.64 -16.68 29.27
C VAL A 203 -3.10 -15.47 28.45
N LYS A 204 -4.41 -15.23 28.43
CA LYS A 204 -5.00 -14.10 27.70
C LYS A 204 -4.72 -12.76 28.35
N ASP A 205 -4.72 -12.76 29.68
CA ASP A 205 -4.38 -11.64 30.54
C ASP A 205 -3.94 -12.17 31.91
N SER A 206 -3.29 -11.33 32.70
CA SER A 206 -2.92 -11.64 34.07
C SER A 206 -3.19 -10.45 34.97
N VAL A 207 -3.82 -10.69 36.11
CA VAL A 207 -3.91 -9.70 37.20
C VAL A 207 -2.61 -9.62 37.99
N GLU A 208 -1.73 -10.62 37.88
CA GLU A 208 -0.42 -10.61 38.51
C GLU A 208 0.35 -9.34 38.11
N ALA A 209 1.09 -8.81 39.06
CA ALA A 209 2.00 -7.68 38.91
C ALA A 209 3.32 -8.06 39.60
N ASP A 210 4.22 -7.09 39.72
CA ASP A 210 5.52 -7.25 40.36
C ASP A 210 6.51 -8.15 39.61
N PHE A 211 6.49 -8.08 38.28
CA PHE A 211 7.48 -8.76 37.44
C PHE A 211 8.85 -8.09 37.52
N ASP A 212 9.92 -8.89 37.52
CA ASP A 212 11.31 -8.43 37.50
C ASP A 212 11.69 -7.85 36.13
N LEU A 213 11.17 -8.47 35.07
CA LEU A 213 11.44 -8.13 33.68
C LEU A 213 10.15 -8.21 32.86
N ALA A 214 9.99 -7.25 31.95
CA ALA A 214 8.94 -7.26 30.95
C ALA A 214 9.57 -7.16 29.55
N ILE A 215 9.04 -7.91 28.58
CA ILE A 215 9.49 -7.86 27.19
C ILE A 215 8.30 -7.57 26.29
N ASN A 216 8.43 -6.54 25.46
CA ASN A 216 7.41 -6.19 24.46
C ASN A 216 7.75 -6.81 23.09
N CYS A 217 7.01 -7.85 22.70
CA CYS A 217 7.19 -8.61 21.45
C CYS A 217 6.04 -8.40 20.44
N CYS A 218 5.27 -7.32 20.56
CA CYS A 218 4.22 -6.97 19.61
C CYS A 218 4.09 -5.45 19.42
N ASP A 219 3.52 -5.02 18.30
CA ASP A 219 3.42 -3.62 17.88
C ASP A 219 2.25 -2.85 18.53
N SER A 220 1.90 -3.17 19.78
CA SER A 220 0.77 -2.58 20.50
C SER A 220 1.21 -1.60 21.58
N HIS A 221 0.79 -0.33 21.47
CA HIS A 221 1.04 0.69 22.49
C HIS A 221 0.41 0.31 23.85
N ILE A 222 -0.73 -0.40 23.82
CA ILE A 222 -1.37 -0.93 25.03
C ILE A 222 -0.48 -2.00 25.68
N ALA A 223 0.08 -2.92 24.91
CA ALA A 223 0.98 -3.94 25.44
C ALA A 223 2.25 -3.32 26.04
N PHE A 224 2.80 -2.29 25.39
CA PHE A 224 3.92 -1.51 25.93
C PHE A 224 3.58 -0.83 27.26
N SER A 225 2.41 -0.19 27.34
CA SER A 225 1.90 0.43 28.57
C SER A 225 1.74 -0.61 29.68
N LEU A 226 1.19 -1.78 29.34
CA LEU A 226 1.03 -2.87 30.29
C LEU A 226 2.38 -3.39 30.80
N CYS A 227 3.40 -3.54 29.95
CA CYS A 227 4.75 -3.88 30.40
C CYS A 227 5.21 -2.97 31.56
N ILE A 228 5.06 -1.65 31.42
CA ILE A 228 5.46 -0.67 32.45
C ILE A 228 4.64 -0.86 33.73
N THR A 229 3.31 -1.00 33.61
CA THR A 229 2.43 -1.12 34.78
C THR A 229 2.70 -2.38 35.60
N LYS A 230 3.07 -3.48 34.94
CA LYS A 230 3.26 -4.81 35.54
C LYS A 230 4.61 -5.00 36.24
N LEU A 231 5.57 -4.12 35.98
CA LEU A 231 6.88 -4.20 36.63
C LEU A 231 6.81 -3.84 38.12
N LYS A 232 7.61 -4.52 38.93
CA LYS A 232 7.89 -4.11 40.32
C LYS A 232 8.81 -2.88 40.36
N LYS A 233 9.09 -2.36 41.56
CA LYS A 233 10.15 -1.36 41.76
C LYS A 233 11.52 -1.90 41.34
N SER A 234 12.29 -1.08 40.63
CA SER A 234 13.56 -1.43 39.99
C SER A 234 13.41 -2.53 38.91
N GLY A 235 12.22 -2.69 38.35
CA GLY A 235 11.95 -3.61 37.25
C GLY A 235 12.52 -3.10 35.93
N LYS A 236 12.81 -4.04 35.02
CA LYS A 236 13.43 -3.75 33.72
C LYS A 236 12.46 -4.02 32.57
N LEU A 237 12.44 -3.15 31.56
CA LEU A 237 11.69 -3.35 30.32
C LEU A 237 12.65 -3.48 29.15
N ILE A 238 12.55 -4.58 28.40
CA ILE A 238 13.15 -4.70 27.07
C ILE A 238 12.10 -4.34 26.02
N PHE A 239 12.34 -3.23 25.33
CA PHE A 239 11.52 -2.75 24.24
C PHE A 239 12.10 -3.20 22.90
N PHE A 240 11.45 -4.21 22.32
CA PHE A 240 11.93 -4.90 21.12
C PHE A 240 11.12 -4.54 19.86
N SER A 241 9.81 -4.30 20.01
CA SER A 241 8.90 -4.13 18.87
C SER A 241 8.52 -2.67 18.69
N GLY A 242 8.90 -2.06 17.56
CA GLY A 242 8.44 -0.70 17.22
C GLY A 242 6.91 -0.59 17.28
N LEU A 243 6.41 0.51 17.86
CA LEU A 243 4.99 0.80 17.92
C LEU A 243 4.45 1.27 16.57
N LYS A 244 3.13 1.18 16.38
CA LYS A 244 2.45 1.79 15.23
C LYS A 244 2.55 3.32 15.32
N LYS A 245 2.57 3.98 14.16
CA LYS A 245 2.61 5.45 14.08
C LYS A 245 1.29 6.03 14.58
N ASN A 246 1.34 7.25 15.12
CA ASN A 246 0.18 8.05 15.56
C ASN A 246 -0.64 7.43 16.72
N GLU A 247 0.02 6.67 17.60
CA GLU A 247 -0.59 6.14 18.82
C GLU A 247 -0.22 7.02 20.02
N GLU A 248 -1.18 7.32 20.88
CA GLU A 248 -0.95 8.10 22.10
C GLU A 248 -0.56 7.18 23.27
N LEU A 249 0.34 7.66 24.14
CA LEU A 249 0.72 6.99 25.37
C LEU A 249 0.33 7.86 26.58
N ASP A 250 -0.22 7.24 27.61
CA ASP A 250 -0.58 7.92 28.83
C ASP A 250 0.67 8.50 29.52
N THR A 251 0.66 9.81 29.76
CA THR A 251 1.75 10.52 30.45
C THR A 251 2.04 9.95 31.85
N ASN A 252 1.05 9.33 32.51
CA ASN A 252 1.22 8.68 33.81
C ASN A 252 2.18 7.48 33.75
N LEU A 253 2.47 6.92 32.57
CA LEU A 253 3.52 5.92 32.42
C LEU A 253 4.90 6.49 32.80
N LEU A 254 5.15 7.77 32.52
CA LEU A 254 6.39 8.46 32.93
C LEU A 254 6.47 8.58 34.46
N ASN A 255 5.34 8.83 35.12
CA ASN A 255 5.26 8.83 36.58
C ASN A 255 5.56 7.44 37.14
N LEU A 256 5.05 6.37 36.53
CA LEU A 256 5.36 5.00 36.96
C LEU A 256 6.84 4.67 36.79
N ILE A 257 7.46 5.09 35.68
CA ILE A 257 8.91 4.93 35.47
C ILE A 257 9.68 5.64 36.57
N HIS A 258 9.32 6.89 36.88
CA HIS A 258 9.95 7.68 37.93
C HIS A 258 9.75 7.07 39.33
N TYR A 259 8.51 6.80 39.75
CA TYR A 259 8.18 6.34 41.11
C TYR A 259 8.63 4.91 41.41
N LYS A 260 8.75 4.07 40.38
CA LYS A 260 9.24 2.69 40.52
C LYS A 260 10.72 2.55 40.17
N GLU A 261 11.41 3.62 39.79
CA GLU A 261 12.81 3.57 39.31
C GLU A 261 13.02 2.50 38.23
N LEU A 262 12.14 2.51 37.21
CA LEU A 262 12.20 1.51 36.14
C LEU A 262 13.34 1.81 35.16
N GLU A 263 13.96 0.75 34.64
CA GLU A 263 14.96 0.85 33.58
C GLU A 263 14.36 0.35 32.26
N ILE A 264 14.49 1.15 31.20
CA ILE A 264 13.96 0.81 29.87
C ILE A 264 15.11 0.69 28.88
N TYR A 265 15.15 -0.45 28.20
CA TYR A 265 16.19 -0.82 27.26
C TYR A 265 15.59 -0.98 25.86
N GLY A 266 16.04 -0.16 24.91
CA GLY A 266 15.76 -0.36 23.49
C GLY A 266 16.70 -1.41 22.90
N ALA A 267 16.16 -2.43 22.23
CA ALA A 267 16.94 -3.47 21.58
C ALA A 267 16.69 -3.47 20.07
N TYR A 268 17.74 -3.22 19.28
CA TYR A 268 17.66 -3.12 17.82
C TYR A 268 18.66 -4.06 17.13
N GLY A 269 18.15 -5.11 16.49
CA GLY A 269 18.92 -6.10 15.72
C GLY A 269 19.92 -6.93 16.54
N PRO A 270 20.43 -8.05 16.02
CA PRO A 270 21.47 -8.82 16.69
C PRO A 270 22.86 -8.27 16.38
N ARG A 271 23.82 -8.52 17.27
CA ARG A 271 25.26 -8.48 16.96
C ARG A 271 25.69 -9.82 16.38
N ARG A 272 26.85 -9.88 15.73
CA ARG A 272 27.35 -11.14 15.15
C ARG A 272 27.54 -12.20 16.25
N GLU A 273 28.08 -11.80 17.40
CA GLU A 273 28.26 -12.70 18.56
C GLU A 273 26.95 -13.29 19.09
N HIS A 274 25.86 -12.51 19.09
CA HIS A 274 24.56 -12.99 19.55
C HIS A 274 24.00 -14.08 18.62
N MET A 275 24.32 -14.01 17.32
CA MET A 275 23.95 -15.07 16.38
C MET A 275 24.80 -16.34 16.54
N VAL A 276 26.05 -16.22 16.99
CA VAL A 276 26.86 -17.38 17.40
C VAL A 276 26.21 -18.06 18.61
N GLU A 277 25.79 -17.30 19.62
CA GLU A 277 25.07 -17.85 20.77
C GLU A 277 23.71 -18.47 20.37
N ALA A 278 23.02 -17.83 19.41
CA ALA A 278 21.75 -18.30 18.90
C ALA A 278 21.86 -19.67 18.19
N LEU A 279 22.96 -19.97 17.51
CA LEU A 279 23.19 -21.29 16.89
C LEU A 279 23.17 -22.40 17.93
N ALA A 280 23.92 -22.22 19.03
CA ALA A 280 23.97 -23.20 20.10
C ALA A 280 22.59 -23.42 20.73
N PHE A 281 21.80 -22.34 20.92
CA PHE A 281 20.42 -22.42 21.39
C PHE A 281 19.53 -23.18 20.39
N CYS A 282 19.53 -22.77 19.12
CA CYS A 282 18.67 -23.36 18.09
C CYS A 282 18.96 -24.85 17.90
N SER A 283 20.23 -25.26 18.00
CA SER A 283 20.63 -26.66 17.91
C SER A 283 20.01 -27.52 19.03
N ARG A 284 19.95 -27.01 20.27
CA ARG A 284 19.31 -27.72 21.40
C ARG A 284 17.79 -27.70 21.35
N GLN A 285 17.21 -26.69 20.70
CA GLN A 285 15.79 -26.39 20.74
C GLN A 285 15.03 -26.85 19.48
N GLN A 286 15.64 -27.66 18.62
CA GLN A 286 15.07 -28.07 17.32
C GLN A 286 13.64 -28.62 17.42
N ASP A 287 13.34 -29.43 18.44
CA ASP A 287 12.00 -29.98 18.65
C ASP A 287 10.96 -28.89 18.95
N ASN A 288 11.32 -27.89 19.75
CA ASN A 288 10.46 -26.74 20.03
C ASN A 288 10.34 -25.81 18.82
N LEU A 289 11.43 -25.60 18.06
CA LEU A 289 11.41 -24.80 16.83
C LEU A 289 10.53 -25.44 15.75
N ALA A 290 10.51 -26.78 15.67
CA ALA A 290 9.64 -27.51 14.75
C ALA A 290 8.15 -27.18 14.97
N MET A 291 7.72 -27.03 16.22
CA MET A 291 6.34 -26.64 16.56
C MET A 291 6.00 -25.19 16.19
N LEU A 292 7.01 -24.36 15.89
CA LEU A 292 6.85 -22.98 15.47
C LEU A 292 6.86 -22.81 13.94
N VAL A 293 7.09 -23.89 13.18
CA VAL A 293 6.98 -23.86 11.72
C VAL A 293 5.52 -24.02 11.33
N GLU A 294 4.99 -23.01 10.67
CA GLU A 294 3.65 -22.99 10.09
C GLU A 294 3.58 -23.91 8.87
N GLU A 295 4.46 -23.65 7.90
CA GLU A 295 4.47 -24.31 6.60
C GLU A 295 5.86 -24.16 5.97
N VAL A 296 6.28 -25.16 5.19
CA VAL A 296 7.50 -25.10 4.37
C VAL A 296 7.09 -24.91 2.91
N ILE A 297 7.22 -23.69 2.43
CA ILE A 297 6.74 -23.21 1.13
C ILE A 297 7.87 -23.11 0.09
N ARG A 298 7.50 -22.96 -1.18
CA ARG A 298 8.45 -22.63 -2.25
C ARG A 298 8.65 -21.11 -2.34
N VAL A 299 9.68 -20.67 -3.05
CA VAL A 299 10.03 -19.24 -3.12
C VAL A 299 8.96 -18.43 -3.85
N GLU A 300 8.32 -18.99 -4.88
CA GLU A 300 7.22 -18.36 -5.61
C GLU A 300 5.95 -18.18 -4.76
N GLU A 301 5.83 -18.90 -3.66
CA GLU A 301 4.68 -18.82 -2.75
C GLU A 301 4.88 -17.80 -1.63
N VAL A 302 6.04 -17.14 -1.54
CA VAL A 302 6.30 -16.17 -0.46
C VAL A 302 5.25 -15.06 -0.47
N GLU A 303 4.94 -14.49 -1.64
CA GLU A 303 3.96 -13.41 -1.74
C GLU A 303 2.56 -13.82 -1.21
N ARG A 304 2.14 -15.07 -1.44
CA ARG A 304 0.87 -15.63 -0.92
C ARG A 304 0.80 -15.55 0.62
N VAL A 305 1.92 -15.73 1.31
CA VAL A 305 1.94 -15.83 2.77
C VAL A 305 2.19 -14.49 3.48
N LEU A 306 2.68 -13.45 2.78
CA LEU A 306 2.97 -12.14 3.39
C LEU A 306 1.73 -11.47 4.05
N PRO A 307 0.52 -11.51 3.47
CA PRO A 307 -0.69 -11.02 4.15
C PRO A 307 -0.98 -11.77 5.46
N HIS A 308 -0.78 -13.08 5.48
CA HIS A 308 -0.97 -13.93 6.67
C HIS A 308 0.04 -13.57 7.76
N VAL A 309 1.31 -13.34 7.40
CA VAL A 309 2.34 -12.86 8.32
C VAL A 309 1.99 -11.50 8.93
N LEU A 310 1.42 -10.58 8.13
CA LEU A 310 1.00 -9.26 8.60
C LEU A 310 -0.20 -9.31 9.55
N SER A 311 -1.13 -10.26 9.36
CA SER A 311 -2.25 -10.46 10.27
C SER A 311 -1.80 -10.73 11.72
N GLY A 312 -0.59 -11.29 11.87
CA GLY A 312 -0.02 -11.64 13.17
C GLY A 312 -0.63 -12.90 13.80
N ASN A 313 -1.38 -13.70 13.03
CA ASN A 313 -1.95 -14.98 13.46
C ASN A 313 -1.12 -16.20 13.03
N SER A 314 -0.27 -16.06 12.02
CA SER A 314 0.60 -17.15 11.56
C SER A 314 1.84 -17.32 12.44
N LEU A 315 2.37 -18.54 12.47
CA LEU A 315 3.70 -18.85 12.97
C LEU A 315 4.74 -18.68 11.84
N LYS A 316 5.84 -19.42 11.86
CA LYS A 316 6.99 -19.19 10.97
C LYS A 316 6.82 -19.92 9.64
N TYR A 317 6.79 -19.19 8.53
CA TYR A 317 6.91 -19.78 7.19
C TYR A 317 8.40 -19.94 6.84
N ILE A 318 8.76 -21.12 6.34
CA ILE A 318 10.11 -21.43 5.87
C ILE A 318 10.07 -21.59 4.36
N VAL A 319 10.88 -20.83 3.64
CA VAL A 319 11.06 -20.98 2.21
C VAL A 319 12.15 -22.00 1.96
N ASP A 320 11.81 -23.09 1.25
CA ASP A 320 12.74 -24.12 0.83
C ASP A 320 13.17 -23.89 -0.63
N LEU A 321 14.42 -23.49 -0.81
CA LEU A 321 15.00 -23.17 -2.11
C LEU A 321 15.51 -24.42 -2.85
N LYS A 322 15.38 -25.62 -2.25
CA LYS A 322 15.71 -26.89 -2.90
C LYS A 322 14.55 -27.50 -3.70
N LYS A 323 13.30 -27.07 -3.46
CA LYS A 323 12.13 -27.57 -4.20
C LYS A 323 12.09 -26.96 -5.60
N ALA A 324 11.88 -27.79 -6.63
CA ALA A 324 11.74 -27.33 -8.01
C ALA A 324 10.43 -26.55 -8.23
N PRO A 325 10.37 -25.60 -9.18
CA PRO A 325 9.14 -24.89 -9.53
C PRO A 325 8.06 -25.85 -10.06
N SER A 326 6.78 -25.50 -9.88
CA SER A 326 5.69 -26.21 -10.55
C SER A 326 5.68 -25.90 -12.05
N ALA A 327 5.31 -26.87 -12.89
CA ALA A 327 5.27 -26.76 -14.35
C ALA A 327 4.36 -25.63 -14.90
N GLU A 328 3.55 -24.99 -14.05
CA GLU A 328 2.72 -23.82 -14.39
C GLU A 328 3.45 -22.46 -14.22
N ALA A 329 4.73 -22.46 -13.80
CA ALA A 329 5.51 -21.25 -13.55
C ALA A 329 6.26 -20.71 -14.80
N ASP A 330 6.15 -21.39 -15.95
CA ASP A 330 6.78 -20.97 -17.20
C ASP A 330 5.94 -19.89 -17.91
N SER A 331 6.03 -18.66 -17.41
CA SER A 331 6.14 -17.47 -18.28
C SER A 331 6.26 -16.21 -17.43
N TRP A 332 7.42 -15.54 -17.49
CA TRP A 332 7.43 -14.11 -17.77
C TRP A 332 8.82 -13.60 -18.18
N VAL A 333 8.78 -12.70 -19.17
CA VAL A 333 9.85 -11.94 -19.81
C VAL A 333 10.21 -10.73 -18.94
N GLN A 334 11.41 -10.14 -19.10
CA GLN A 334 11.80 -8.91 -18.38
C GLN A 334 10.72 -7.81 -18.49
N PRO A 335 10.26 -7.19 -17.38
CA PRO A 335 9.45 -5.98 -17.46
C PRO A 335 10.37 -4.76 -17.54
N GLU A 336 10.30 -4.07 -18.67
CA GLU A 336 10.50 -2.62 -18.73
C GLU A 336 9.47 -1.91 -17.83
N ASP A 337 9.74 -0.65 -17.49
CA ASP A 337 8.93 0.24 -16.66
C ASP A 337 7.43 -0.04 -16.78
N LYS A 338 6.80 -0.51 -15.69
CA LYS A 338 5.34 -0.74 -15.67
C LYS A 338 4.60 0.59 -15.54
N THR A 339 4.56 1.31 -16.66
CA THR A 339 3.30 1.91 -17.10
C THR A 339 2.24 0.80 -17.18
N PHE A 340 1.00 1.17 -16.90
CA PHE A 340 -0.15 0.27 -17.01
C PHE A 340 -0.24 -0.24 -18.47
N GLU A 341 0.25 -1.44 -18.80
CA GLU A 341 0.09 -1.98 -20.16
C GLU A 341 -1.10 -2.97 -20.20
N PRO A 342 -2.25 -2.59 -20.80
CA PRO A 342 -3.36 -3.49 -21.03
C PRO A 342 -2.91 -4.53 -22.06
N ARG A 343 -3.16 -5.80 -21.75
CA ARG A 343 -2.77 -6.93 -22.59
C ARG A 343 -3.63 -7.07 -23.86
N VAL A 344 -4.62 -6.19 -24.02
CA VAL A 344 -5.55 -6.15 -25.16
C VAL A 344 -5.39 -4.81 -25.89
N LYS A 345 -5.12 -4.85 -27.21
CA LYS A 345 -5.21 -3.66 -28.07
C LYS A 345 -6.66 -3.17 -28.07
N ASN A 346 -6.91 -2.01 -27.48
CA ASN A 346 -8.24 -1.42 -27.47
C ASN A 346 -8.58 -0.84 -28.85
N ASP A 347 -9.46 -1.53 -29.58
CA ASP A 347 -10.06 -1.06 -30.84
C ASP A 347 -11.16 -0.01 -30.56
N LEU A 348 -10.76 1.19 -30.10
CA LEU A 348 -11.64 2.37 -30.18
C LEU A 348 -11.69 2.84 -31.64
N PRO A 349 -12.86 2.80 -32.32
CA PRO A 349 -12.94 3.16 -33.72
C PRO A 349 -13.02 4.68 -33.94
N GLY A 350 -12.57 5.12 -35.11
CA GLY A 350 -12.79 6.47 -35.63
C GLY A 350 -12.35 7.59 -34.68
N PHE A 351 -13.26 8.52 -34.40
CA PHE A 351 -13.04 9.72 -33.57
C PHE A 351 -12.38 9.42 -32.21
N LEU A 352 -12.80 8.35 -31.53
CA LEU A 352 -12.26 7.99 -30.22
C LEU A 352 -10.83 7.43 -30.31
N GLY A 353 -10.53 6.68 -31.37
CA GLY A 353 -9.18 6.21 -31.66
C GLY A 353 -8.23 7.37 -31.95
N GLU A 354 -8.70 8.39 -32.68
CA GLU A 354 -7.93 9.61 -32.95
C GLU A 354 -7.64 10.42 -31.68
N ILE A 355 -8.58 10.48 -30.73
CA ILE A 355 -8.34 11.12 -29.43
C ILE A 355 -7.30 10.34 -28.63
N ALA A 356 -7.48 9.03 -28.48
CA ALA A 356 -6.57 8.19 -27.71
C ALA A 356 -5.13 8.23 -28.26
N ALA A 357 -4.97 8.29 -29.59
CA ALA A 357 -3.68 8.38 -30.25
C ALA A 357 -2.93 9.72 -30.00
N LYS A 358 -3.63 10.78 -29.58
CA LYS A 358 -3.03 12.09 -29.23
C LYS A 358 -2.55 12.16 -27.78
N ILE A 359 -2.84 11.17 -26.96
CA ILE A 359 -2.43 11.16 -25.55
C ILE A 359 -0.99 10.66 -25.48
N GLU A 360 -0.07 11.60 -25.28
CA GLU A 360 1.36 11.31 -25.23
C GLU A 360 1.80 10.91 -23.82
N PRO A 361 2.77 9.99 -23.68
CA PRO A 361 3.46 9.79 -22.41
C PRO A 361 4.14 11.09 -21.96
N LEU A 362 4.05 11.40 -20.66
CA LEU A 362 4.66 12.60 -20.10
C LEU A 362 6.19 12.50 -20.04
N SER A 363 6.89 13.59 -20.35
CA SER A 363 8.37 13.66 -20.39
C SER A 363 9.01 13.55 -19.00
N ASP A 364 9.91 12.57 -18.83
CA ASP A 364 10.72 12.42 -17.62
C ASP A 364 11.74 13.55 -17.44
N GLU A 365 12.19 14.18 -18.53
CA GLU A 365 13.13 15.31 -18.48
C GLU A 365 12.47 16.55 -17.86
N MET A 366 11.21 16.84 -18.25
CA MET A 366 10.44 17.93 -17.66
C MET A 366 10.13 17.65 -16.18
N ARG A 367 9.76 16.40 -15.86
CA ARG A 367 9.53 15.98 -14.47
C ARG A 367 10.77 16.20 -13.60
N HIS A 368 11.95 15.80 -14.08
CA HIS A 368 13.22 16.00 -13.37
C HIS A 368 13.54 17.49 -13.18
N SER A 369 13.37 18.29 -14.24
CA SER A 369 13.60 19.73 -14.19
C SER A 369 12.66 20.43 -13.21
N ALA A 370 11.38 20.05 -13.20
CA ALA A 370 10.39 20.56 -12.26
C ALA A 370 10.72 20.17 -10.82
N ARG A 371 11.10 18.91 -10.57
CA ARG A 371 11.54 18.45 -9.23
C ARG A 371 12.70 19.28 -8.72
N LYS A 372 13.74 19.48 -9.55
CA LYS A 372 14.90 20.30 -9.20
C LYS A 372 14.51 21.73 -8.83
N LYS A 373 13.59 22.37 -9.58
CA LYS A 373 13.10 23.72 -9.26
C LYS A 373 12.35 23.76 -7.92
N VAL A 374 11.51 22.76 -7.63
CA VAL A 374 10.77 22.67 -6.36
C VAL A 374 11.71 22.42 -5.16
N ASP A 375 12.74 21.59 -5.33
CA ASP A 375 13.71 21.26 -4.28
C ASP A 375 14.59 22.47 -3.90
N LEU A 376 14.80 23.40 -4.83
CA LEU A 376 15.57 24.63 -4.61
C LEU A 376 14.76 25.79 -4.01
N LYS A 377 13.44 25.63 -3.83
CA LYS A 377 12.62 26.63 -3.13
C LYS A 377 13.04 26.76 -1.67
N THR A 378 12.89 27.94 -1.07
CA THR A 378 13.35 28.28 0.31
C THR A 378 12.57 27.52 1.40
N LYS A 379 12.73 26.19 1.45
CA LYS A 379 12.10 25.25 2.37
C LYS A 379 13.01 24.01 2.55
N PRO A 380 12.89 23.26 3.65
CA PRO A 380 13.47 21.93 3.73
C PRO A 380 12.93 21.02 2.61
N LEU A 381 13.74 20.07 2.15
CA LEU A 381 13.35 19.13 1.10
C LEU A 381 12.08 18.36 1.50
N GLY A 382 11.09 18.33 0.62
CA GLY A 382 9.81 17.65 0.82
C GLY A 382 8.88 18.27 1.88
N ALA A 383 9.19 19.43 2.45
CA ALA A 383 8.42 20.02 3.55
C ALA A 383 6.96 20.35 3.21
N LEU A 384 6.61 20.50 1.93
CA LEU A 384 5.24 20.77 1.47
C LEU A 384 4.52 19.52 0.94
N GLY A 385 5.15 18.33 1.02
CA GLY A 385 4.52 17.05 0.71
C GLY A 385 3.82 17.01 -0.65
N THR A 386 2.56 16.60 -0.68
CA THR A 386 1.74 16.44 -1.89
C THR A 386 1.65 17.71 -2.76
N ILE A 387 1.76 18.91 -2.17
CA ILE A 387 1.75 20.16 -2.93
C ILE A 387 2.96 20.24 -3.88
N GLU A 388 4.09 19.67 -3.50
CA GLU A 388 5.29 19.57 -4.35
C GLU A 388 5.06 18.61 -5.52
N GLU A 389 4.43 17.47 -5.26
CA GLU A 389 4.10 16.47 -6.30
C GLU A 389 3.11 17.03 -7.32
N LEU A 390 2.07 17.75 -6.87
CA LEU A 390 1.10 18.39 -7.74
C LEU A 390 1.76 19.45 -8.64
N ALA A 391 2.67 20.25 -8.09
CA ALA A 391 3.41 21.24 -8.87
C ALA A 391 4.25 20.58 -9.97
N VAL A 392 4.97 19.50 -9.64
CA VAL A 392 5.78 18.74 -10.60
C VAL A 392 4.91 18.09 -11.68
N GLN A 393 3.77 17.49 -11.29
CA GLN A 393 2.84 16.87 -12.23
C GLN A 393 2.28 17.89 -13.23
N LEU A 394 1.83 19.05 -12.74
CA LEU A 394 1.31 20.13 -13.61
C LEU A 394 2.39 20.71 -14.53
N SER A 395 3.61 20.90 -14.02
CA SER A 395 4.77 21.27 -14.86
C SER A 395 5.02 20.27 -15.98
N THR A 396 4.88 18.97 -15.68
CA THR A 396 5.10 17.91 -16.65
C THR A 396 3.99 17.85 -17.68
N ILE A 397 2.73 18.00 -17.28
CA ILE A 397 1.58 18.03 -18.20
C ILE A 397 1.66 19.25 -19.14
N GLN A 398 1.98 20.43 -18.58
CA GLN A 398 2.02 21.68 -19.34
C GLN A 398 3.35 21.94 -20.06
N GLN A 399 4.34 21.05 -19.88
CA GLN A 399 5.70 21.20 -20.41
C GLN A 399 6.34 22.56 -20.07
N THR A 400 6.20 23.00 -18.82
CA THR A 400 6.73 24.28 -18.33
C THR A 400 7.13 24.22 -16.87
N LEU A 401 8.18 24.97 -16.50
CA LEU A 401 8.58 25.15 -15.11
C LEU A 401 7.75 26.23 -14.38
N ASP A 402 6.86 26.92 -15.09
CA ASP A 402 5.98 27.96 -14.53
C ASP A 402 4.51 27.58 -14.75
N PRO A 403 4.05 26.45 -14.18
CA PRO A 403 2.71 25.93 -14.44
C PRO A 403 1.65 26.89 -13.90
N ALA A 404 0.51 26.98 -14.58
CA ALA A 404 -0.62 27.82 -14.17
C ALA A 404 -1.97 27.21 -14.56
N VAL A 405 -3.02 27.53 -13.79
CA VAL A 405 -4.38 27.03 -14.03
C VAL A 405 -5.40 28.18 -14.06
N PRO A 406 -5.26 29.14 -14.99
CA PRO A 406 -6.13 30.31 -15.07
C PRO A 406 -7.59 29.96 -15.40
N CYS A 407 -7.82 28.84 -16.11
CA CYS A 407 -9.15 28.32 -16.40
C CYS A 407 -9.35 26.97 -15.71
N ARG A 408 -10.49 26.83 -15.04
CA ARG A 408 -10.91 25.65 -14.28
C ARG A 408 -12.36 25.32 -14.61
N ARG A 409 -12.64 24.06 -14.92
CA ARG A 409 -14.01 23.58 -15.21
C ARG A 409 -14.40 22.40 -14.35
N MET A 410 -15.68 22.29 -14.03
CA MET A 410 -16.29 21.14 -13.39
C MET A 410 -17.41 20.62 -14.30
N PHE A 411 -17.36 19.35 -14.66
CA PHE A 411 -18.47 18.67 -15.32
C PHE A 411 -19.13 17.71 -14.34
N VAL A 412 -20.45 17.79 -14.23
CA VAL A 412 -21.28 16.83 -13.48
C VAL A 412 -22.07 16.02 -14.48
N PHE A 413 -21.67 14.78 -14.72
CA PHE A 413 -22.35 13.89 -15.66
C PHE A 413 -23.48 13.14 -14.96
N ALA A 414 -24.69 13.20 -15.50
CA ALA A 414 -25.87 12.61 -14.90
C ALA A 414 -26.46 11.46 -15.72
N GLY A 415 -26.83 10.37 -15.07
CA GLY A 415 -27.44 9.20 -15.71
C GLY A 415 -28.12 8.26 -14.71
N ASP A 416 -29.23 7.63 -15.13
CA ASP A 416 -29.95 6.65 -14.32
C ASP A 416 -29.52 5.21 -14.62
N HIS A 417 -29.71 4.31 -13.64
CA HIS A 417 -29.27 2.92 -13.74
C HIS A 417 -30.40 1.92 -13.52
N GLY A 418 -30.55 0.97 -14.43
CA GLY A 418 -31.54 -0.12 -14.31
C GLY A 418 -31.31 -1.03 -13.11
N ILE A 419 -30.06 -1.11 -12.61
CA ILE A 419 -29.71 -1.91 -11.42
C ILE A 419 -30.48 -1.50 -10.15
N VAL A 420 -31.08 -0.30 -10.14
CA VAL A 420 -31.90 0.20 -9.03
C VAL A 420 -33.14 -0.69 -8.79
N GLU A 421 -33.61 -1.42 -9.80
CA GLU A 421 -34.70 -2.41 -9.68
C GLU A 421 -34.39 -3.51 -8.65
N GLU A 422 -33.11 -3.82 -8.42
CA GLU A 422 -32.66 -4.77 -7.43
C GLU A 422 -32.68 -4.20 -5.98
N GLY A 423 -33.10 -2.95 -5.78
CA GLY A 423 -33.19 -2.35 -4.45
C GLY A 423 -31.83 -2.05 -3.81
N VAL A 424 -30.85 -1.65 -4.63
CA VAL A 424 -29.46 -1.35 -4.22
C VAL A 424 -29.24 0.08 -3.72
N SER A 425 -30.28 0.90 -3.65
CA SER A 425 -30.20 2.31 -3.21
C SER A 425 -31.21 2.61 -2.11
N ALA A 426 -30.84 3.49 -1.18
CA ALA A 426 -31.75 4.03 -0.18
C ALA A 426 -32.75 5.07 -0.74
N PHE A 427 -32.49 5.60 -1.94
CA PHE A 427 -33.30 6.63 -2.58
C PHE A 427 -33.98 6.12 -3.85
N PRO A 428 -35.18 6.62 -4.19
CA PRO A 428 -35.86 6.25 -5.42
C PRO A 428 -35.19 6.86 -6.66
N ALA A 429 -35.28 6.20 -7.81
CA ALA A 429 -34.62 6.62 -9.07
C ALA A 429 -34.92 8.08 -9.48
N LYS A 430 -36.14 8.58 -9.22
CA LYS A 430 -36.53 9.97 -9.50
C LYS A 430 -35.65 11.04 -8.85
N VAL A 431 -34.86 10.69 -7.82
CA VAL A 431 -33.93 11.63 -7.17
C VAL A 431 -32.86 12.12 -8.14
N THR A 432 -32.47 11.33 -9.15
CA THR A 432 -31.53 11.80 -10.19
C THR A 432 -32.07 13.06 -10.88
N VAL A 433 -33.33 13.03 -11.33
CA VAL A 433 -34.00 14.19 -11.95
C VAL A 433 -34.03 15.38 -11.00
N GLN A 434 -34.45 15.16 -9.76
CA GLN A 434 -34.56 16.22 -8.74
C GLN A 434 -33.22 16.88 -8.42
N MET A 435 -32.14 16.11 -8.41
CA MET A 435 -30.80 16.65 -8.18
C MET A 435 -30.27 17.40 -9.39
N VAL A 436 -30.58 16.96 -10.61
CA VAL A 436 -30.27 17.73 -11.82
C VAL A 436 -30.98 19.09 -11.77
N ASP A 437 -32.27 19.13 -11.50
CA ASP A 437 -33.00 20.40 -11.31
C ASP A 437 -32.34 21.27 -10.23
N ASN A 438 -31.94 20.67 -9.09
CA ASN A 438 -31.24 21.39 -8.03
C ASN A 438 -29.87 21.95 -8.45
N PHE A 439 -29.12 21.24 -9.33
CA PHE A 439 -27.89 21.78 -9.91
C PHE A 439 -28.16 22.98 -10.81
N LEU A 440 -29.23 22.91 -11.63
CA LEU A 440 -29.62 23.99 -12.55
C LEU A 440 -30.10 25.22 -11.78
N ASP A 441 -30.83 25.02 -10.68
CA ASP A 441 -31.28 26.07 -9.76
C ASP A 441 -30.15 26.64 -8.87
N GLY A 442 -28.96 26.03 -8.88
CA GLY A 442 -27.80 26.51 -8.14
C GLY A 442 -27.75 26.11 -6.66
N GLY A 443 -28.59 25.15 -6.24
CA GLY A 443 -28.82 24.81 -4.84
C GLY A 443 -27.93 23.70 -4.26
N ALA A 444 -27.18 22.97 -5.09
CA ALA A 444 -26.34 21.86 -4.59
C ALA A 444 -24.99 22.31 -4.02
N ALA A 445 -24.32 21.40 -3.32
CA ALA A 445 -23.02 21.65 -2.71
C ALA A 445 -21.96 22.02 -3.76
N ILE A 446 -21.94 21.31 -4.90
CA ILE A 446 -21.01 21.60 -5.98
C ILE A 446 -21.21 23.00 -6.57
N ASN A 447 -22.44 23.51 -6.67
CA ASN A 447 -22.71 24.88 -7.10
C ASN A 447 -22.05 25.89 -6.15
N SER A 448 -22.14 25.63 -4.83
CA SER A 448 -21.51 26.48 -3.82
C SER A 448 -19.99 26.47 -3.93
N PHE A 449 -19.39 25.30 -4.11
CA PHE A 449 -17.92 25.18 -4.19
C PHE A 449 -17.39 25.79 -5.48
N CYS A 450 -18.02 25.51 -6.62
CA CYS A 450 -17.64 26.09 -7.90
C CYS A 450 -17.71 27.62 -7.88
N ARG A 451 -18.77 28.20 -7.29
CA ARG A 451 -18.87 29.66 -7.14
C ARG A 451 -17.80 30.23 -6.21
N GLN A 452 -17.51 29.55 -5.08
CA GLN A 452 -16.49 29.98 -4.13
C GLN A 452 -15.08 29.96 -4.73
N TYR A 453 -14.76 28.94 -5.53
CA TYR A 453 -13.44 28.75 -6.12
C TYR A 453 -13.31 29.33 -7.54
N GLY A 454 -14.38 29.90 -8.10
CA GLY A 454 -14.39 30.41 -9.48
C GLY A 454 -14.15 29.31 -10.52
N ILE A 455 -14.84 28.19 -10.39
CA ILE A 455 -14.81 27.05 -11.32
C ILE A 455 -16.07 27.12 -12.19
N GLU A 456 -15.92 27.04 -13.51
CA GLU A 456 -17.07 26.99 -14.44
C GLU A 456 -17.74 25.62 -14.33
N LEU A 457 -19.01 25.59 -13.91
CA LEU A 457 -19.80 24.37 -13.77
C LEU A 457 -20.62 24.09 -15.03
N SER A 458 -20.70 22.83 -15.46
CA SER A 458 -21.64 22.34 -16.46
C SER A 458 -22.23 21.00 -16.02
N VAL A 459 -23.53 20.84 -16.19
CA VAL A 459 -24.29 19.62 -15.92
C VAL A 459 -24.55 18.94 -17.25
N VAL A 460 -24.17 17.68 -17.38
CA VAL A 460 -24.25 16.93 -18.64
C VAL A 460 -25.23 15.80 -18.48
N ASP A 461 -26.36 15.86 -19.18
CA ASP A 461 -27.32 14.77 -19.20
C ASP A 461 -26.84 13.70 -20.17
N MET A 462 -26.35 12.59 -19.63
CA MET A 462 -25.85 11.45 -20.41
C MET A 462 -26.91 10.36 -20.57
N GLY A 463 -27.92 10.35 -19.70
CA GLY A 463 -28.93 9.30 -19.72
C GLY A 463 -29.88 9.33 -18.53
N VAL A 464 -30.28 10.51 -18.07
CA VAL A 464 -31.27 10.62 -16.99
C VAL A 464 -32.64 10.17 -17.48
N ASN A 465 -33.39 9.45 -16.66
CA ASN A 465 -34.75 9.01 -16.96
C ASN A 465 -35.78 10.13 -16.72
N GLY A 466 -35.62 11.21 -17.49
CA GLY A 466 -36.45 12.40 -17.45
C GLY A 466 -35.96 13.43 -18.46
N ASP A 467 -36.82 14.40 -18.78
CA ASP A 467 -36.52 15.50 -19.70
C ASP A 467 -36.39 16.80 -18.92
N PHE A 468 -35.49 17.67 -19.39
CA PHE A 468 -35.23 18.97 -18.78
C PHE A 468 -35.46 20.08 -19.79
N ALA A 469 -35.87 21.26 -19.30
CA ALA A 469 -35.90 22.46 -20.13
C ALA A 469 -34.47 22.93 -20.46
N ALA A 470 -34.31 23.59 -21.59
CA ALA A 470 -33.03 24.18 -21.96
C ALA A 470 -32.55 25.16 -20.88
N HIS A 471 -31.32 24.98 -20.41
CA HIS A 471 -30.72 25.77 -19.34
C HIS A 471 -29.25 26.07 -19.65
N PRO A 472 -28.70 27.25 -19.32
CA PRO A 472 -27.30 27.59 -19.64
C PRO A 472 -26.25 26.65 -19.03
N LEU A 473 -26.55 26.04 -17.88
CA LEU A 473 -25.69 25.05 -17.24
C LEU A 473 -25.88 23.63 -17.79
N LEU A 474 -26.95 23.36 -18.53
CA LEU A 474 -27.30 22.03 -19.00
C LEU A 474 -26.73 21.79 -20.40
N ILE A 475 -26.06 20.66 -20.56
CA ILE A 475 -25.60 20.13 -21.84
C ILE A 475 -26.33 18.81 -22.09
N ASP A 476 -27.19 18.79 -23.11
CA ASP A 476 -27.94 17.59 -23.49
C ASP A 476 -27.10 16.71 -24.42
N LYS A 477 -26.73 15.53 -23.93
CA LYS A 477 -26.06 14.45 -24.67
C LYS A 477 -26.69 13.09 -24.32
N LYS A 478 -28.00 13.09 -24.02
CA LYS A 478 -28.70 11.90 -23.53
C LYS A 478 -28.60 10.75 -24.53
N VAL A 479 -28.11 9.59 -24.09
CA VAL A 479 -27.97 8.39 -24.92
C VAL A 479 -29.25 7.56 -24.93
N ALA A 480 -29.84 7.37 -23.74
CA ALA A 480 -31.14 6.73 -23.53
C ALA A 480 -31.70 7.12 -22.14
N TYR A 481 -32.92 6.70 -21.82
CA TYR A 481 -33.54 6.93 -20.51
C TYR A 481 -33.09 5.87 -19.48
N GLY A 482 -31.90 6.06 -18.93
CA GLY A 482 -31.26 5.12 -18.01
C GLY A 482 -30.67 3.88 -18.69
N THR A 483 -29.73 3.21 -18.02
CA THR A 483 -29.18 1.92 -18.47
C THR A 483 -30.13 0.77 -18.16
N GLU A 484 -29.93 -0.37 -18.83
CA GLU A 484 -30.62 -1.62 -18.50
C GLU A 484 -30.10 -2.21 -17.18
N ASN A 485 -30.88 -3.12 -16.58
CA ASN A 485 -30.49 -3.79 -15.34
C ASN A 485 -29.42 -4.85 -15.61
N PHE A 486 -28.17 -4.55 -15.21
CA PHE A 486 -27.05 -5.43 -15.49
C PHE A 486 -27.02 -6.74 -14.69
N ALA A 487 -27.89 -6.90 -13.70
CA ALA A 487 -28.08 -8.20 -13.03
C ALA A 487 -28.81 -9.21 -13.93
N LEU A 488 -29.48 -8.75 -14.99
CA LEU A 488 -30.28 -9.55 -15.91
C LEU A 488 -29.66 -9.65 -17.31
N GLY A 489 -28.87 -8.66 -17.73
CA GLY A 489 -28.27 -8.56 -19.05
C GLY A 489 -27.18 -7.50 -19.12
N ASP A 490 -26.82 -7.03 -20.31
CA ASP A 490 -25.82 -5.97 -20.47
C ASP A 490 -26.43 -4.61 -20.07
N ALA A 491 -25.71 -3.78 -19.31
CA ALA A 491 -26.14 -2.42 -18.96
C ALA A 491 -26.45 -1.56 -20.19
N MET A 492 -25.67 -1.72 -21.26
CA MET A 492 -25.85 -1.01 -22.52
C MET A 492 -25.21 -1.75 -23.68
N THR A 493 -25.70 -1.51 -24.89
CA THR A 493 -25.07 -2.05 -26.10
C THR A 493 -23.71 -1.39 -26.35
N ARG A 494 -22.82 -2.08 -27.08
CA ARG A 494 -21.52 -1.52 -27.52
C ARG A 494 -21.67 -0.18 -28.26
N LYS A 495 -22.72 -0.03 -29.07
CA LYS A 495 -22.99 1.22 -29.80
C LYS A 495 -23.31 2.36 -28.84
N GLN A 496 -24.12 2.10 -27.82
CA GLN A 496 -24.46 3.10 -26.80
C GLN A 496 -23.24 3.45 -25.93
N ALA A 497 -22.41 2.47 -25.55
CA ALA A 497 -21.18 2.73 -24.81
C ALA A 497 -20.22 3.63 -25.59
N LEU A 498 -19.98 3.33 -26.87
CA LEU A 498 -19.15 4.18 -27.74
C LEU A 498 -19.77 5.58 -27.91
N CYS A 499 -21.09 5.68 -28.09
CA CYS A 499 -21.78 6.96 -28.20
C CYS A 499 -21.65 7.79 -26.91
N ALA A 500 -21.76 7.17 -25.73
CA ALA A 500 -21.60 7.85 -24.45
C ALA A 500 -20.17 8.37 -24.24
N ILE A 501 -19.15 7.56 -24.57
CA ILE A 501 -17.74 8.00 -24.52
C ILE A 501 -17.52 9.15 -25.51
N GLU A 502 -18.01 9.04 -26.73
CA GLU A 502 -17.91 10.10 -27.74
C GLU A 502 -18.60 11.38 -27.29
N ASN A 503 -19.79 11.30 -26.71
CA ASN A 503 -20.52 12.43 -26.17
C ASN A 503 -19.72 13.15 -25.08
N GLY A 504 -19.18 12.41 -24.11
CA GLY A 504 -18.32 12.98 -23.06
C GLY A 504 -17.07 13.67 -23.62
N ALA A 505 -16.40 13.03 -24.57
CA ALA A 505 -15.24 13.61 -25.26
C ALA A 505 -15.59 14.91 -26.00
N ARG A 506 -16.73 14.93 -26.72
CA ARG A 506 -17.21 16.12 -27.43
C ARG A 506 -17.56 17.26 -26.49
N VAL A 507 -18.22 16.99 -25.36
CA VAL A 507 -18.54 18.02 -24.36
C VAL A 507 -17.27 18.73 -23.88
N PHE A 508 -16.22 17.98 -23.55
CA PHE A 508 -14.96 18.59 -23.16
C PHE A 508 -14.36 19.42 -24.29
N LEU A 509 -14.23 18.85 -25.50
CA LEU A 509 -13.58 19.51 -26.63
C LEU A 509 -14.32 20.79 -27.07
N GLU A 510 -15.65 20.77 -27.11
CA GLU A 510 -16.48 21.93 -27.45
C GLU A 510 -16.23 23.09 -26.47
N LYS A 511 -16.20 22.81 -25.16
CA LYS A 511 -15.88 23.81 -24.12
C LYS A 511 -14.42 24.27 -24.19
N ASN A 512 -13.49 23.34 -24.44
CA ASN A 512 -12.06 23.64 -24.53
C ASN A 512 -11.74 24.52 -25.75
N GLN A 513 -12.48 24.35 -26.85
CA GLN A 513 -12.36 25.19 -28.04
C GLN A 513 -12.84 26.63 -27.80
N GLN A 514 -13.87 26.82 -26.98
CA GLN A 514 -14.37 28.15 -26.60
C GLN A 514 -13.38 28.90 -25.71
N SER A 515 -12.80 28.20 -24.73
CA SER A 515 -11.78 28.75 -23.86
C SER A 515 -10.89 27.60 -23.35
N PRO A 516 -9.59 27.58 -23.67
CA PRO A 516 -8.70 26.50 -23.26
C PRO A 516 -8.61 26.35 -21.74
N CYS A 517 -8.83 25.13 -21.24
CA CYS A 517 -8.76 24.79 -19.82
C CYS A 517 -7.51 23.97 -19.52
N GLN A 518 -6.91 24.22 -18.36
CA GLN A 518 -5.72 23.50 -17.89
C GLN A 518 -6.05 22.49 -16.79
N LEU A 519 -7.23 22.63 -16.16
CA LEU A 519 -7.64 21.81 -15.03
C LEU A 519 -9.15 21.57 -15.05
N VAL A 520 -9.55 20.32 -15.16
CA VAL A 520 -10.96 19.91 -15.19
C VAL A 520 -11.26 18.93 -14.04
N GLY A 521 -12.40 19.13 -13.36
CA GLY A 521 -12.94 18.21 -12.37
C GLY A 521 -14.05 17.34 -12.95
N MET A 522 -14.10 16.09 -12.52
CA MET A 522 -15.11 15.10 -12.93
C MET A 522 -16.04 14.75 -11.77
N GLY A 523 -17.27 15.24 -11.85
CA GLY A 523 -18.38 14.90 -10.97
C GLY A 523 -19.42 14.05 -11.67
N GLU A 524 -20.35 13.51 -10.88
CA GLU A 524 -21.38 12.61 -11.34
C GLU A 524 -22.68 12.80 -10.56
N MET A 525 -23.79 12.31 -11.12
CA MET A 525 -25.04 12.15 -10.41
C MET A 525 -25.82 10.97 -10.99
N GLY A 526 -26.20 10.01 -10.16
CA GLY A 526 -27.02 8.89 -10.61
C GLY A 526 -27.41 7.96 -9.49
N ILE A 527 -28.71 7.69 -9.34
CA ILE A 527 -29.13 6.65 -8.42
C ILE A 527 -28.74 5.27 -8.98
N GLY A 528 -28.01 4.49 -8.17
CA GLY A 528 -27.53 3.15 -8.52
C GLY A 528 -26.08 3.08 -9.00
N ASN A 529 -25.47 4.21 -9.36
CA ASN A 529 -24.13 4.24 -9.96
C ASN A 529 -22.98 3.77 -9.05
N THR A 530 -23.13 3.87 -7.72
CA THR A 530 -22.17 3.28 -6.76
C THR A 530 -22.06 1.76 -6.92
N THR A 531 -23.16 1.09 -7.29
CA THR A 531 -23.18 -0.35 -7.58
C THR A 531 -22.43 -0.64 -8.87
N SER A 532 -22.69 0.13 -9.93
CA SER A 532 -22.00 0.05 -11.23
C SER A 532 -20.49 0.29 -11.09
N ALA A 533 -20.10 1.35 -10.37
CA ALA A 533 -18.70 1.65 -10.06
C ALA A 533 -18.03 0.51 -9.29
N SER A 534 -18.69 -0.03 -8.26
CA SER A 534 -18.16 -1.16 -7.48
C SER A 534 -18.00 -2.43 -8.33
N ALA A 535 -18.94 -2.72 -9.23
CA ALA A 535 -18.89 -3.87 -10.13
C ALA A 535 -17.72 -3.78 -11.12
N ILE A 536 -17.51 -2.60 -11.72
CA ILE A 536 -16.34 -2.33 -12.58
C ILE A 536 -15.04 -2.52 -11.80
N ILE A 537 -14.96 -1.97 -10.58
CA ILE A 537 -13.75 -2.09 -9.75
C ILE A 537 -13.49 -3.55 -9.37
N CYS A 538 -14.52 -4.32 -8.98
CA CYS A 538 -14.37 -5.75 -8.70
C CYS A 538 -13.79 -6.49 -9.91
N ALA A 539 -14.37 -6.28 -11.11
CA ALA A 539 -13.90 -6.94 -12.32
C ALA A 539 -12.46 -6.57 -12.68
N ALA A 540 -12.12 -5.28 -12.62
CA ALA A 540 -10.79 -4.79 -12.99
C ALA A 540 -9.69 -5.22 -12.00
N THR A 541 -10.00 -5.23 -10.70
CA THR A 541 -9.05 -5.57 -9.64
C THR A 541 -9.03 -7.06 -9.27
N ARG A 542 -10.05 -7.81 -9.72
CA ARG A 542 -10.33 -9.21 -9.35
C ARG A 542 -10.55 -9.42 -7.84
N LEU A 543 -10.88 -8.35 -7.13
CA LEU A 543 -11.28 -8.42 -5.72
C LEU A 543 -12.75 -8.81 -5.61
N THR A 544 -13.11 -9.40 -4.46
CA THR A 544 -14.48 -9.83 -4.21
C THR A 544 -15.39 -8.64 -3.90
N PRO A 545 -16.73 -8.76 -4.10
CA PRO A 545 -17.68 -7.71 -3.69
C PRO A 545 -17.54 -7.33 -2.21
N GLU A 546 -17.19 -8.27 -1.34
CA GLU A 546 -16.97 -7.99 0.08
C GLU A 546 -15.84 -6.98 0.33
N GLN A 547 -14.80 -6.98 -0.51
CA GLN A 547 -13.63 -6.11 -0.39
C GLN A 547 -13.83 -4.72 -1.01
N VAL A 548 -14.81 -4.57 -1.90
CA VAL A 548 -14.98 -3.37 -2.76
C VAL A 548 -16.28 -2.61 -2.46
N VAL A 549 -17.36 -3.31 -2.13
CA VAL A 549 -18.70 -2.72 -2.03
C VAL A 549 -18.88 -2.00 -0.70
N GLY A 550 -19.15 -0.69 -0.79
CA GLY A 550 -19.54 0.15 0.35
C GLY A 550 -21.04 0.48 0.36
N ARG A 551 -21.43 1.38 1.26
CA ARG A 551 -22.85 1.71 1.52
C ARG A 551 -23.43 2.72 0.54
N GLY A 552 -22.59 3.42 -0.24
CA GLY A 552 -23.01 4.47 -1.17
C GLY A 552 -23.91 5.50 -0.50
N THR A 553 -25.17 5.57 -0.93
CA THR A 553 -26.21 6.48 -0.42
C THR A 553 -26.60 6.26 1.06
N GLY A 554 -25.95 5.33 1.77
CA GLY A 554 -26.15 5.08 3.19
C GLY A 554 -27.13 3.94 3.48
N VAL A 555 -27.12 2.90 2.65
CA VAL A 555 -27.96 1.71 2.85
C VAL A 555 -27.65 1.00 4.18
N ASP A 556 -28.67 0.35 4.73
CA ASP A 556 -28.53 -0.49 5.93
C ASP A 556 -27.76 -1.80 5.62
N ASP A 557 -27.56 -2.64 6.64
CA ASP A 557 -26.80 -3.89 6.49
C ASP A 557 -27.42 -4.84 5.46
N ARG A 558 -28.76 -4.84 5.36
CA ARG A 558 -29.48 -5.65 4.37
C ARG A 558 -29.28 -5.11 2.95
N GLY A 559 -29.29 -3.79 2.78
CA GLY A 559 -29.01 -3.15 1.50
C GLY A 559 -27.55 -3.33 1.06
N LEU A 560 -26.60 -3.34 2.01
CA LEU A 560 -25.20 -3.64 1.72
C LEU A 560 -25.02 -5.09 1.24
N GLU A 561 -25.65 -6.04 1.93
CA GLU A 561 -25.57 -7.45 1.53
C GLU A 561 -26.22 -7.68 0.17
N ARG A 562 -27.40 -7.08 -0.07
CA ARG A 562 -28.05 -7.13 -1.37
C ARG A 562 -27.18 -6.58 -2.49
N LYS A 563 -26.49 -5.46 -2.26
CA LYS A 563 -25.53 -4.93 -3.23
C LYS A 563 -24.42 -5.92 -3.57
N ARG A 564 -23.86 -6.60 -2.56
CA ARG A 564 -22.81 -7.61 -2.76
C ARG A 564 -23.33 -8.79 -3.57
N GLU A 565 -24.49 -9.34 -3.20
CA GLU A 565 -25.12 -10.45 -3.93
C GLU A 565 -25.43 -10.09 -5.40
N VAL A 566 -25.94 -8.88 -5.64
CA VAL A 566 -26.27 -8.40 -6.99
C VAL A 566 -25.01 -8.25 -7.84
N ILE A 567 -23.93 -7.71 -7.28
CA ILE A 567 -22.65 -7.59 -7.99
C ILE A 567 -22.03 -8.96 -8.23
N GLU A 568 -22.08 -9.87 -7.27
CA GLU A 568 -21.59 -11.25 -7.43
C GLU A 568 -22.31 -11.96 -8.58
N LYS A 569 -23.65 -11.90 -8.60
CA LYS A 569 -24.47 -12.43 -9.69
C LYS A 569 -24.11 -11.84 -11.05
N ALA A 570 -23.91 -10.52 -11.11
CA ALA A 570 -23.53 -9.84 -12.33
C ALA A 570 -22.14 -10.28 -12.83
N LEU A 571 -21.16 -10.40 -11.94
CA LEU A 571 -19.81 -10.88 -12.29
C LEU A 571 -19.84 -12.32 -12.82
N ASP A 572 -20.64 -13.18 -12.20
CA ASP A 572 -20.82 -14.58 -12.63
C ASP A 572 -21.54 -14.71 -13.98
N LEU A 573 -22.54 -13.87 -14.21
CA LEU A 573 -23.30 -13.80 -15.47
C LEU A 573 -22.41 -13.35 -16.62
N HIS A 574 -21.69 -12.24 -16.43
CA HIS A 574 -20.95 -11.56 -17.51
C HIS A 574 -19.56 -12.12 -17.74
N ARG A 575 -18.91 -12.63 -16.69
CA ARG A 575 -17.49 -13.07 -16.67
C ARG A 575 -16.58 -12.11 -17.45
N PRO A 576 -16.63 -10.80 -17.16
CA PRO A 576 -16.01 -9.80 -18.02
C PRO A 576 -14.48 -9.86 -17.90
N SER A 577 -13.79 -9.49 -18.97
CA SER A 577 -12.34 -9.29 -18.89
C SER A 577 -12.02 -8.01 -18.11
N GLY A 578 -11.28 -8.15 -16.99
CA GLY A 578 -10.92 -7.03 -16.12
C GLY A 578 -9.99 -5.99 -16.75
N ASP A 579 -9.36 -6.30 -17.89
CA ASP A 579 -8.47 -5.40 -18.64
C ASP A 579 -9.15 -4.70 -19.83
N ASN A 580 -10.44 -4.98 -20.09
CA ASN A 580 -11.18 -4.43 -21.22
C ASN A 580 -12.20 -3.37 -20.76
N GLY A 581 -11.75 -2.12 -20.66
CA GLY A 581 -12.58 -1.02 -20.13
C GLY A 581 -13.90 -0.80 -20.90
N LEU A 582 -13.90 -0.97 -22.22
CA LEU A 582 -15.12 -0.82 -23.03
C LEU A 582 -16.13 -1.95 -22.77
N GLU A 583 -15.65 -3.18 -22.61
CA GLU A 583 -16.50 -4.31 -22.22
C GLU A 583 -17.10 -4.09 -20.83
N LEU A 584 -16.30 -3.64 -19.86
CA LEU A 584 -16.79 -3.33 -18.50
C LEU A 584 -17.92 -2.29 -18.52
N LEU A 585 -17.81 -1.25 -19.35
CA LEU A 585 -18.89 -0.28 -19.54
C LEU A 585 -20.15 -0.89 -20.18
N CYS A 586 -19.99 -1.72 -21.21
CA CYS A 586 -21.13 -2.39 -21.85
C CYS A 586 -21.88 -3.29 -20.86
N LYS A 587 -21.12 -4.07 -20.07
CA LYS A 587 -21.69 -5.06 -19.16
C LYS A 587 -22.30 -4.43 -17.92
N MET A 588 -21.60 -3.52 -17.24
CA MET A 588 -21.95 -3.07 -15.88
C MET A 588 -21.77 -1.57 -15.66
N GLY A 589 -21.67 -0.77 -16.73
CA GLY A 589 -21.43 0.67 -16.65
C GLY A 589 -22.68 1.55 -16.51
N GLY A 590 -22.43 2.85 -16.53
CA GLY A 590 -23.43 3.92 -16.64
C GLY A 590 -23.10 4.86 -17.80
N TYR A 591 -24.10 5.52 -18.38
CA TYR A 591 -23.86 6.48 -19.46
C TYR A 591 -23.02 7.66 -18.97
N GLU A 592 -23.18 8.07 -17.71
CA GLU A 592 -22.38 9.09 -17.06
C GLU A 592 -20.95 8.63 -16.77
N LEU A 593 -20.73 7.37 -16.38
CA LEU A 593 -19.37 6.80 -16.25
C LEU A 593 -18.66 6.78 -17.61
N ALA A 594 -19.36 6.37 -18.67
CA ALA A 594 -18.83 6.40 -20.03
C ALA A 594 -18.54 7.84 -20.51
N GLY A 595 -19.41 8.79 -20.16
CA GLY A 595 -19.20 10.22 -20.39
C GLY A 595 -17.94 10.76 -19.70
N ILE A 596 -17.75 10.46 -18.41
CA ILE A 596 -16.54 10.83 -17.66
C ILE A 596 -15.30 10.23 -18.29
N CYS A 597 -15.35 8.95 -18.70
CA CYS A 597 -14.25 8.29 -19.41
C CYS A 597 -13.88 9.05 -20.69
N GLY A 598 -14.88 9.40 -21.51
CA GLY A 598 -14.67 10.16 -22.76
C GLY A 598 -14.09 11.55 -22.53
N ALA A 599 -14.65 12.30 -21.56
CA ALA A 599 -14.16 13.62 -21.20
C ALA A 599 -12.73 13.58 -20.66
N THR A 600 -12.39 12.53 -19.90
CA THR A 600 -11.03 12.28 -19.38
C THR A 600 -10.02 12.05 -20.51
N LEU A 601 -10.36 11.18 -21.48
CA LEU A 601 -9.52 10.92 -22.65
C LEU A 601 -9.29 12.20 -23.45
N ALA A 602 -10.35 12.97 -23.72
CA ALA A 602 -10.27 14.22 -24.47
C ALA A 602 -9.47 15.31 -23.73
N ALA A 603 -9.58 15.38 -22.40
CA ALA A 603 -8.81 16.29 -21.57
C ALA A 603 -7.32 15.98 -21.61
N ALA A 604 -6.95 14.72 -21.40
CA ALA A 604 -5.56 14.28 -21.50
C ALA A 604 -4.97 14.54 -22.89
N ALA A 605 -5.72 14.24 -23.96
CA ALA A 605 -5.33 14.51 -25.35
C ALA A 605 -5.14 16.01 -25.66
N SER A 606 -5.67 16.89 -24.82
CA SER A 606 -5.55 18.35 -24.94
C SER A 606 -4.51 18.94 -23.97
N GLY A 607 -3.75 18.11 -23.25
CA GLY A 607 -2.81 18.57 -22.23
C GLY A 607 -3.47 19.16 -20.98
N CYS A 608 -4.74 18.82 -20.73
CA CYS A 608 -5.49 19.28 -19.56
C CYS A 608 -5.40 18.25 -18.44
N CYS A 609 -5.13 18.71 -17.21
CA CYS A 609 -5.10 17.85 -16.04
C CYS A 609 -6.51 17.55 -15.53
N VAL A 610 -6.76 16.31 -15.13
CA VAL A 610 -8.09 15.82 -14.72
C VAL A 610 -8.09 15.49 -13.23
N VAL A 611 -9.00 16.09 -12.47
CA VAL A 611 -9.23 15.79 -11.06
C VAL A 611 -10.47 14.90 -10.92
N LEU A 612 -10.26 13.66 -10.49
CA LEU A 612 -11.33 12.74 -10.14
C LEU A 612 -11.87 13.11 -8.75
N ASP A 613 -13.15 12.88 -8.50
CA ASP A 613 -13.83 13.15 -7.24
C ASP A 613 -13.76 11.95 -6.27
N GLY A 614 -14.88 11.23 -6.13
CA GLY A 614 -15.01 10.02 -5.33
C GLY A 614 -15.05 8.74 -6.16
N VAL A 615 -15.49 7.64 -5.56
CA VAL A 615 -15.41 6.26 -6.12
C VAL A 615 -15.96 6.11 -7.53
N ILE A 616 -17.03 6.83 -7.90
CA ILE A 616 -17.68 6.70 -9.21
C ILE A 616 -16.82 7.30 -10.32
N SER A 617 -16.38 8.55 -10.14
CA SER A 617 -15.41 9.17 -11.06
C SER A 617 -14.07 8.40 -11.09
N THR A 618 -13.64 7.82 -9.96
CA THR A 618 -12.47 6.95 -9.90
C THR A 618 -12.66 5.69 -10.76
N ALA A 619 -13.83 5.04 -10.71
CA ALA A 619 -14.14 3.90 -11.58
C ALA A 619 -14.15 4.30 -13.06
N ALA A 620 -14.70 5.47 -13.40
CA ALA A 620 -14.67 5.98 -14.77
C ALA A 620 -13.24 6.35 -15.25
N GLY A 621 -12.42 6.94 -14.38
CA GLY A 621 -10.99 7.18 -14.63
C GLY A 621 -10.21 5.89 -14.81
N LEU A 622 -10.51 4.86 -14.01
CA LEU A 622 -9.94 3.51 -14.19
C LEU A 622 -10.30 2.95 -15.56
N VAL A 623 -11.55 3.05 -15.99
CA VAL A 623 -11.95 2.65 -17.35
C VAL A 623 -11.16 3.42 -18.42
N ALA A 624 -10.94 4.73 -18.24
CA ALA A 624 -10.12 5.52 -19.15
C ALA A 624 -8.66 5.02 -19.19
N CYS A 625 -8.07 4.65 -18.05
CA CYS A 625 -6.74 4.02 -17.99
C CYS A 625 -6.73 2.65 -18.68
N LEU A 626 -7.72 1.78 -18.42
CA LEU A 626 -7.88 0.48 -19.07
C LEU A 626 -7.95 0.64 -20.60
N ILE A 627 -8.59 1.72 -21.08
CA ILE A 627 -8.73 2.05 -22.50
C ILE A 627 -7.44 2.64 -23.08
N CYS A 628 -6.87 3.65 -22.42
CA CYS A 628 -5.66 4.36 -22.84
C CYS A 628 -4.77 4.62 -21.62
N PRO A 629 -3.72 3.82 -21.43
CA PRO A 629 -2.83 3.93 -20.26
C PRO A 629 -2.15 5.27 -20.07
N ALA A 630 -1.82 5.92 -21.19
CA ALA A 630 -1.14 7.20 -21.22
C ALA A 630 -1.95 8.30 -20.51
N VAL A 631 -3.24 8.08 -20.24
CA VAL A 631 -4.08 8.96 -19.43
C VAL A 631 -3.63 9.03 -17.97
N GLY A 632 -3.12 7.94 -17.38
CA GLY A 632 -2.86 7.84 -15.93
C GLY A 632 -2.08 9.03 -15.35
N PRO A 633 -0.95 9.44 -15.95
CA PRO A 633 -0.18 10.61 -15.51
C PRO A 633 -0.92 11.96 -15.56
N TYR A 634 -2.04 12.08 -16.27
CA TYR A 634 -2.87 13.29 -16.32
C TYR A 634 -3.90 13.36 -15.18
N LEU A 635 -4.10 12.26 -14.44
CA LEU A 635 -5.11 12.12 -13.41
C LEU A 635 -4.58 12.55 -12.04
N ILE A 636 -5.44 13.24 -11.29
CA ILE A 636 -5.29 13.54 -9.86
C ILE A 636 -6.48 12.92 -9.15
N ALA A 637 -6.22 12.14 -8.10
CA ALA A 637 -7.27 11.66 -7.22
C ALA A 637 -7.66 12.75 -6.23
N GLY A 638 -8.91 13.22 -6.30
CA GLY A 638 -9.41 14.36 -5.53
C GLY A 638 -9.40 14.10 -4.03
N HIS A 639 -10.38 13.34 -3.55
CA HIS A 639 -10.48 13.01 -2.13
C HIS A 639 -10.51 11.51 -1.88
N LYS A 640 -10.06 11.13 -0.69
CA LYS A 640 -10.23 9.79 -0.15
C LYS A 640 -11.69 9.63 0.25
N SER A 641 -12.42 8.86 -0.55
CA SER A 641 -13.77 8.43 -0.28
C SER A 641 -13.78 7.44 0.87
N ILE A 642 -14.85 7.46 1.65
CA ILE A 642 -15.11 6.41 2.64
C ILE A 642 -15.52 5.08 1.99
N GLU A 643 -15.85 5.10 0.69
CA GLU A 643 -16.20 3.91 -0.09
C GLU A 643 -14.93 3.08 -0.33
N ILE A 644 -14.91 1.89 0.29
CA ILE A 644 -13.71 1.03 0.37
C ILE A 644 -13.15 0.63 -1.00
N GLY A 645 -14.01 0.52 -2.02
CA GLY A 645 -13.62 0.17 -3.38
C GLY A 645 -12.75 1.22 -4.08
N GLN A 646 -12.84 2.50 -3.69
CA GLN A 646 -12.03 3.54 -4.34
C GLN A 646 -10.54 3.25 -4.17
N ARG A 647 -10.11 2.80 -3.00
CA ARG A 647 -8.69 2.50 -2.73
C ARG A 647 -8.15 1.47 -3.71
N ALA A 648 -8.89 0.39 -3.96
CA ALA A 648 -8.46 -0.66 -4.89
C ALA A 648 -8.29 -0.14 -6.33
N ALA A 649 -9.19 0.76 -6.77
CA ALA A 649 -9.09 1.39 -8.07
C ALA A 649 -7.90 2.36 -8.17
N LEU A 650 -7.65 3.15 -7.11
CA LEU A 650 -6.51 4.06 -7.03
C LEU A 650 -5.17 3.32 -7.01
N GLU A 651 -5.08 2.22 -6.25
CA GLU A 651 -3.90 1.35 -6.22
C GLU A 651 -3.58 0.77 -7.60
N LEU A 652 -4.62 0.33 -8.34
CA LEU A 652 -4.45 -0.19 -9.71
C LEU A 652 -3.96 0.88 -10.69
N MET A 653 -4.38 2.14 -10.51
CA MET A 653 -3.94 3.28 -11.34
C MET A 653 -2.62 3.92 -10.86
N GLY A 654 -2.11 3.55 -9.68
CA GLY A 654 -0.93 4.17 -9.07
C GLY A 654 -1.17 5.62 -8.61
N LEU A 655 -2.38 5.93 -8.14
CA LEU A 655 -2.78 7.27 -7.69
C LEU A 655 -2.99 7.31 -6.18
N GLU A 656 -2.70 8.45 -5.55
CA GLU A 656 -2.96 8.72 -4.14
C GLU A 656 -3.92 9.91 -4.00
N PRO A 657 -4.95 9.83 -3.13
CA PRO A 657 -5.89 10.93 -2.95
C PRO A 657 -5.23 12.13 -2.28
N VAL A 658 -5.53 13.34 -2.77
CA VAL A 658 -4.94 14.59 -2.25
C VAL A 658 -5.56 14.99 -0.90
N VAL A 659 -6.85 14.74 -0.72
CA VAL A 659 -7.63 15.28 0.41
C VAL A 659 -8.30 14.15 1.20
N ASP A 660 -8.26 14.19 2.54
CA ASP A 660 -9.01 13.28 3.41
C ASP A 660 -9.93 14.09 4.34
N LEU A 661 -11.18 14.31 3.91
CA LEU A 661 -12.21 15.05 4.65
C LEU A 661 -13.41 14.17 5.06
N GLY A 662 -13.32 12.85 4.85
CA GLY A 662 -14.46 11.95 5.06
C GLY A 662 -15.66 12.21 4.13
N PHE A 663 -15.42 12.81 2.97
CA PHE A 663 -16.46 13.09 1.97
C PHE A 663 -17.01 11.80 1.36
N ARG A 664 -18.29 11.86 0.99
CA ARG A 664 -19.05 10.75 0.38
C ARG A 664 -20.26 11.20 -0.44
N LEU A 665 -20.33 12.51 -0.74
CA LEU A 665 -21.47 13.09 -1.45
C LEU A 665 -21.42 12.76 -2.94
N GLY A 666 -20.23 12.84 -3.55
CA GLY A 666 -20.08 12.81 -5.00
C GLY A 666 -20.21 14.21 -5.58
N GLU A 667 -20.84 14.29 -6.76
CA GLU A 667 -21.14 15.54 -7.48
C GLU A 667 -19.91 16.34 -7.94
N GLY A 668 -18.68 15.87 -7.72
CA GLY A 668 -17.46 16.64 -8.02
C GLY A 668 -16.94 17.48 -6.85
N THR A 669 -17.51 17.30 -5.64
CA THR A 669 -17.23 18.19 -4.51
C THR A 669 -15.80 18.09 -3.96
N GLY A 670 -15.25 16.89 -3.82
CA GLY A 670 -13.85 16.70 -3.47
C GLY A 670 -12.91 17.10 -4.59
N ALA A 671 -13.29 16.87 -5.86
CA ALA A 671 -12.54 17.38 -7.00
C ALA A 671 -12.44 18.93 -6.96
N ALA A 672 -13.52 19.65 -6.67
CA ALA A 672 -13.51 21.11 -6.56
C ALA A 672 -12.54 21.62 -5.46
N VAL A 673 -12.49 20.96 -4.31
CA VAL A 673 -11.54 21.30 -3.23
C VAL A 673 -10.11 21.05 -3.68
N THR A 674 -9.84 19.90 -4.30
CA THR A 674 -8.51 19.53 -4.78
C THR A 674 -8.03 20.47 -5.90
N MET A 675 -8.92 20.93 -6.78
CA MET A 675 -8.55 21.91 -7.82
C MET A 675 -7.99 23.22 -7.24
N ASN A 676 -8.45 23.64 -6.06
CA ASN A 676 -7.89 24.80 -5.38
C ASN A 676 -6.49 24.53 -4.80
N LEU A 677 -6.21 23.29 -4.35
CA LEU A 677 -4.87 22.88 -3.94
C LEU A 677 -3.90 22.75 -5.12
N VAL A 678 -4.40 22.37 -6.30
CA VAL A 678 -3.61 22.39 -7.53
C VAL A 678 -3.21 23.82 -7.91
N ASP A 679 -4.13 24.80 -7.81
CA ASP A 679 -3.76 26.22 -8.03
C ASP A 679 -2.72 26.70 -7.01
N LEU A 680 -2.86 26.31 -5.74
CA LEU A 680 -1.86 26.58 -4.69
C LEU A 680 -0.48 25.99 -5.05
N ALA A 681 -0.43 24.76 -5.56
CA ALA A 681 0.80 24.12 -5.99
C ALA A 681 1.47 24.88 -7.16
N CYS A 682 0.69 25.29 -8.15
CA CYS A 682 1.16 26.11 -9.26
C CYS A 682 1.71 27.47 -8.78
N ARG A 683 1.04 28.12 -7.82
CA ARG A 683 1.52 29.39 -7.22
C ARG A 683 2.82 29.19 -6.45
N MET A 684 2.93 28.13 -5.65
CA MET A 684 4.17 27.80 -4.93
C MET A 684 5.35 27.66 -5.90
N MET A 685 5.15 26.95 -7.02
CA MET A 685 6.19 26.76 -8.04
C MET A 685 6.69 28.07 -8.66
N ARG A 686 5.78 29.03 -8.91
CA ARG A 686 6.10 30.31 -9.54
C ARG A 686 6.57 31.40 -8.58
N GLU A 687 5.94 31.50 -7.40
CA GLU A 687 6.01 32.69 -6.53
C GLU A 687 6.92 32.51 -5.32
N MET A 688 7.16 31.27 -4.87
CA MET A 688 8.08 31.01 -3.77
C MET A 688 9.53 31.26 -4.23
N ALA A 689 10.31 32.01 -3.45
CA ALA A 689 11.72 32.26 -3.75
C ALA A 689 12.54 30.96 -3.69
N SER A 690 13.67 30.94 -4.41
CA SER A 690 14.73 29.96 -4.20
C SER A 690 15.67 30.36 -3.06
N PHE A 691 16.47 29.43 -2.55
CA PHE A 691 17.52 29.75 -1.56
C PHE A 691 18.49 30.83 -2.06
N GLU A 692 18.83 30.80 -3.35
CA GLU A 692 19.70 31.79 -3.99
C GLU A 692 19.05 33.18 -4.05
N GLU A 693 17.79 33.25 -4.50
CA GLU A 693 17.03 34.51 -4.57
C GLU A 693 16.80 35.13 -3.18
N ALA A 694 16.63 34.30 -2.16
CA ALA A 694 16.40 34.74 -0.78
C ALA A 694 17.70 35.07 -0.01
N GLY A 695 18.87 34.76 -0.57
CA GLY A 695 20.15 34.96 0.11
C GLY A 695 20.32 34.10 1.38
N VAL A 696 19.65 32.95 1.44
CA VAL A 696 19.67 32.05 2.60
C VAL A 696 20.76 30.99 2.40
N SER A 697 21.69 30.90 3.35
CA SER A 697 22.79 29.92 3.34
C SER A 697 22.25 28.50 3.23
N THR A 698 22.76 27.71 2.29
CA THR A 698 22.46 26.28 2.24
C THR A 698 23.25 25.58 3.35
N GLY A 699 22.65 24.63 4.07
CA GLY A 699 23.28 23.96 5.23
C GLY A 699 24.58 23.17 4.95
N ASN A 700 25.13 23.25 3.73
CA ASN A 700 26.43 22.72 3.35
C ASN A 700 27.59 23.71 3.56
N ASP A 701 27.35 24.92 4.07
CA ASP A 701 28.39 25.94 4.33
C ASP A 701 29.12 25.79 5.69
N HIS A 702 29.18 24.57 6.24
CA HIS A 702 29.99 24.28 7.43
C HIS A 702 31.01 23.19 7.10
N GLY A 703 32.27 23.62 6.95
CA GLY A 703 33.45 22.77 6.78
C GLY A 703 33.96 22.14 8.06
#